data_AF-A0A838GHE7-F1
#
_entry.id   AF-A0A838GHE7-F1
#
_cell.length_a   1.000
_cell.length_b   1.000
_cell.length_c   1.000
_cell.angle_alpha   90.00
_cell.angle_beta   90.00
_cell.angle_gamma   90.00
#
_symmetry.space_group_name_H-M   'P 1'
#
loop_
_entity.id
_entity.type
_entity.pdbx_description
1 polymer ?
#
loop_
_entity_poly.entity_id
_entity_poly.type
_entity_poly.pdbx_seq_one_letter_code
_entity_poly.pdbx_strand_id
1 'polypeptide(L)'
;MDTDDRSPVRIAHDTPLTRDEIAPLLDNLAGPDRALRIATLSALVTLPLVTEAWLAVSERLQPFLRADANPDAELLEAAVHVPTRRVRNVLHALADTIADPDVRRVLTHDLARAGDRSAVPHLLEDFRGENDHLRRLAAEYLSLFAVPEARGEFVQVAANDPLADTRFWSAICLAQLGEPEALKRELTSVAPASFEPERTQSNVESELSLLWGDPASAFVRIQGRGPWPAATQFMLEGLAEQNDGSIPWIIIESLLAGHGEPDVDDWSSDVVQREQDPAKVSELRERARALRAHLERTFPEDFERAEALETLAYLPGEDTASFISHLWMRLAELFTTQKRADASSGSVQPDPWPLLAGGNDLSVMVKAMESGFVPEIEPLFESFLRMQEHGQFVDQIGWTVGRSGMRRVILGLESRLRNDDVPVRLAAALLIEAAGTGASEAWPPIHGGMGASPPPRQISLFVDEGAATSAFETWSGPAGEVPPAAGDEDKSATTPRRSASFRDQGRFSLTSPGDVSDDEAATAEEELAIRVSGDADTDPPRTAYAHLRCPRAVTAGDEFDLEVGIAKDPDSEVAGPELVRPIWSRGPYVLTVQVVAEGFTLKPGEMSRHELPVTVEKPYPAVVLHLTANPQTEDVVPRMIQVTYFVGSQPIGVAYRALAVRKEESVSVTLPDPVPLGSVMTVPGDGATEPDLTVQITEGQVAGDLLWTFETPHVATPTEPVTTSIDDDPDTFTRQLINRMDRPTDKGLGGLMRGIGSIIEQATPPELWNLLARVAAASGDRPPTVFIVSQDPFVPWELALVETPFDPKSAPFLGAQATLGRWVMPRPGKNRPELPPLERRTVDSMAVMCGRYPADHFRWTRLEHAEHEAAELQERYTAEPLEANLGSMLDFLDKTSETDALHFAGHAIHDPNSPENGLVFSDLTFFDSIQVLGEQLAVRPFIFLNACQSGVGYTVLGSCAGFVGAFLFAGASGVVAPFWSVNDAAAQDIARDFYRQALEENISPAEALRRRRASFGKDADGNDIEPDSAVNLAYQFFGHPNLRLVRNAPIKEAIHA
;
A
#
# COMPACT_ATOMS: atom_id res chain seq x y z
N MET A 1 20.48 31.70 -12.54
CA MET A 1 20.14 30.26 -12.58
C MET A 1 20.33 29.82 -11.13
N ASP A 2 19.33 30.17 -10.33
CA ASP A 2 19.28 29.92 -8.90
C ASP A 2 18.48 28.63 -8.69
N THR A 3 19.12 27.64 -8.07
CA THR A 3 18.48 26.47 -7.47
C THR A 3 18.72 26.58 -5.97
N ASP A 4 17.77 27.15 -5.24
CA ASP A 4 17.72 27.15 -3.77
C ASP A 4 16.85 25.95 -3.37
N ASP A 5 17.45 24.76 -3.35
CA ASP A 5 16.85 23.55 -2.75
C ASP A 5 17.34 23.48 -1.30
N ARG A 6 16.48 23.90 -0.37
CA ARG A 6 16.69 23.82 1.08
C ARG A 6 15.86 22.70 1.70
N SER A 7 15.97 21.51 1.13
CA SER A 7 15.51 20.28 1.76
C SER A 7 16.63 19.70 2.63
N PRO A 8 16.37 19.23 3.88
CA PRO A 8 17.34 18.40 4.58
C PRO A 8 17.61 17.16 3.71
N VAL A 9 18.88 16.98 3.34
CA VAL A 9 19.33 15.91 2.45
C VAL A 9 19.00 14.57 3.11
N ARG A 10 17.98 13.90 2.60
CA ARG A 10 17.65 12.53 2.98
C ARG A 10 18.82 11.61 2.60
N ILE A 11 19.25 10.79 3.55
CA ILE A 11 20.15 9.66 3.31
C ILE A 11 19.60 8.90 2.09
N ALA A 12 20.45 8.61 1.10
CA ALA A 12 20.06 7.97 -0.14
C ALA A 12 19.11 6.79 0.14
N HIS A 13 17.87 6.88 -0.32
CA HIS A 13 16.93 5.75 -0.27
C HIS A 13 17.59 4.60 -1.05
N ASP A 14 18.13 3.59 -0.35
CA ASP A 14 18.68 2.40 -0.98
C ASP A 14 17.61 1.77 -1.86
N THR A 15 17.88 1.68 -3.17
CA THR A 15 17.05 0.88 -4.07
C THR A 15 16.99 -0.56 -3.54
N PRO A 16 15.80 -1.16 -3.41
CA PRO A 16 15.67 -2.52 -2.90
C PRO A 16 16.59 -3.51 -3.63
N LEU A 17 17.23 -4.38 -2.85
CA LEU A 17 18.23 -5.34 -3.29
C LEU A 17 17.55 -6.54 -3.95
N THR A 18 18.12 -6.95 -5.07
CA THR A 18 17.67 -8.11 -5.85
C THR A 18 18.19 -9.42 -5.26
N ARG A 19 17.60 -10.53 -5.72
CA ARG A 19 18.01 -11.88 -5.33
C ARG A 19 19.49 -12.16 -5.62
N ASP A 20 20.01 -11.68 -6.75
CA ASP A 20 21.39 -11.93 -7.16
C ASP A 20 22.39 -11.17 -6.27
N GLU A 21 22.04 -9.96 -5.85
CA GLU A 21 22.88 -9.12 -4.99
C GLU A 21 23.04 -9.71 -3.58
N ILE A 22 22.03 -10.41 -3.08
CA ILE A 22 22.09 -11.09 -1.78
C ILE A 22 22.48 -12.58 -1.86
N ALA A 23 22.89 -13.08 -3.03
CA ALA A 23 23.22 -14.49 -3.23
C ALA A 23 24.22 -15.06 -2.19
N PRO A 24 25.31 -14.37 -1.79
CA PRO A 24 26.22 -14.87 -0.75
C PRO A 24 25.53 -15.07 0.62
N LEU A 25 24.56 -14.21 0.96
CA LEU A 25 23.76 -14.34 2.18
C LEU A 25 22.77 -15.52 2.05
N LEU A 26 22.14 -15.70 0.90
CA LEU A 26 21.27 -16.87 0.66
C LEU A 26 22.04 -18.20 0.78
N ASP A 27 23.29 -18.23 0.31
CA ASP A 27 24.18 -19.38 0.43
C ASP A 27 24.52 -19.68 1.91
N ASN A 28 24.84 -18.63 2.69
CA ASN A 28 25.15 -18.75 4.12
C ASN A 28 23.90 -19.14 4.95
N LEU A 29 22.71 -18.62 4.61
CA LEU A 29 21.44 -19.01 5.21
C LEU A 29 21.10 -20.49 4.97
N ALA A 30 21.52 -21.05 3.83
CA ALA A 30 21.33 -22.46 3.48
C ALA A 30 22.42 -23.39 4.06
N GLY A 31 23.52 -22.84 4.56
CA GLY A 31 24.69 -23.60 5.02
C GLY A 31 24.44 -24.45 6.27
N PRO A 32 25.37 -25.30 6.73
CA PRO A 32 25.14 -26.15 7.91
C PRO A 32 25.38 -25.44 9.25
N ASP A 33 26.15 -24.35 9.27
CA ASP A 33 26.54 -23.66 10.51
C ASP A 33 25.37 -22.87 11.12
N ARG A 34 25.06 -23.16 12.39
CA ARG A 34 23.93 -22.55 13.12
C ARG A 34 24.11 -21.06 13.35
N ALA A 35 25.27 -20.64 13.88
CA ALA A 35 25.52 -19.25 14.26
C ALA A 35 25.54 -18.34 13.04
N LEU A 36 26.18 -18.80 11.96
CA LEU A 36 26.22 -18.09 10.69
C LEU A 36 24.81 -17.95 10.08
N ARG A 37 23.97 -18.99 10.16
CA ARG A 37 22.59 -18.94 9.65
C ARG A 37 21.77 -17.87 10.35
N ILE A 38 21.80 -17.85 11.68
CA ILE A 38 21.03 -16.90 12.50
C ILE A 38 21.49 -15.48 12.18
N ALA A 39 22.81 -15.21 12.25
CA ALA A 39 23.36 -13.89 11.93
C ALA A 39 23.03 -13.47 10.48
N THR A 40 23.03 -14.41 9.54
CA THR A 40 22.67 -14.13 8.15
C THR A 40 21.18 -13.80 8.00
N LEU A 41 20.29 -14.49 8.72
CA LEU A 41 18.86 -14.17 8.71
C LEU A 41 18.61 -12.81 9.35
N SER A 42 19.23 -12.53 10.50
CA SER A 42 19.17 -11.22 11.17
C SER A 42 19.66 -10.10 10.25
N ALA A 43 20.76 -10.33 9.52
CA ALA A 43 21.23 -9.40 8.50
C ALA A 43 20.21 -9.22 7.37
N LEU A 44 19.62 -10.30 6.84
CA LEU A 44 18.66 -10.22 5.74
C LEU A 44 17.40 -9.44 6.10
N VAL A 45 16.94 -9.51 7.36
CA VAL A 45 15.71 -8.80 7.77
C VAL A 45 15.89 -7.30 8.00
N THR A 46 17.13 -6.83 8.10
CA THR A 46 17.43 -5.38 8.18
C THR A 46 17.65 -4.75 6.79
N LEU A 47 17.62 -5.54 5.71
CA LEU A 47 17.89 -5.07 4.36
C LEU A 47 16.61 -4.68 3.60
N PRO A 48 16.67 -3.64 2.76
CA PRO A 48 15.59 -3.36 1.82
C PRO A 48 15.64 -4.37 0.67
N LEU A 49 14.80 -5.40 0.69
CA LEU A 49 14.79 -6.47 -0.33
C LEU A 49 13.56 -6.38 -1.26
N VAL A 50 13.73 -6.68 -2.55
CA VAL A 50 12.60 -6.87 -3.48
C VAL A 50 11.81 -8.14 -3.15
N THR A 51 10.57 -8.24 -3.65
CA THR A 51 9.70 -9.41 -3.43
C THR A 51 10.35 -10.74 -3.82
N GLU A 52 11.07 -10.79 -4.95
CA GLU A 52 11.76 -12.01 -5.40
C GLU A 52 12.84 -12.46 -4.38
N ALA A 53 13.61 -11.52 -3.85
CA ALA A 53 14.63 -11.79 -2.84
C ALA A 53 14.01 -12.35 -1.56
N TRP A 54 12.89 -11.78 -1.09
CA TRP A 54 12.14 -12.31 0.05
C TRP A 54 11.61 -13.74 -0.16
N LEU A 55 11.14 -14.06 -1.36
CA LEU A 55 10.73 -15.42 -1.69
C LEU A 55 11.90 -16.41 -1.59
N ALA A 56 13.08 -16.02 -2.08
CA ALA A 56 14.30 -16.84 -1.98
C ALA A 56 14.74 -17.05 -0.52
N VAL A 57 14.70 -16.02 0.32
CA VAL A 57 14.95 -16.13 1.78
C VAL A 57 13.98 -17.14 2.41
N SER A 58 12.69 -17.01 2.14
CA SER A 58 11.64 -17.92 2.64
C SER A 58 11.86 -19.37 2.20
N GLU A 59 12.32 -19.60 0.97
CA GLU A 59 12.62 -20.96 0.47
C GLU A 59 13.81 -21.61 1.18
N ARG A 60 14.85 -20.83 1.48
CA ARG A 60 16.04 -21.33 2.20
C ARG A 60 15.81 -21.54 3.69
N LEU A 61 14.93 -20.74 4.29
CA LEU A 61 14.63 -20.79 5.73
C LEU A 61 13.72 -21.97 6.11
N GLN A 62 12.72 -22.29 5.27
CA GLN A 62 11.68 -23.28 5.57
C GLN A 62 12.17 -24.66 6.07
N PRO A 63 13.22 -25.28 5.50
CA PRO A 63 13.71 -26.57 5.97
C PRO A 63 14.13 -26.53 7.44
N PHE A 64 14.74 -25.43 7.90
CA PHE A 64 15.24 -25.31 9.27
C PHE A 64 14.12 -25.07 10.28
N LEU A 65 13.08 -24.32 9.90
CA LEU A 65 11.90 -24.14 10.74
C LEU A 65 11.04 -25.40 10.86
N ARG A 66 11.10 -26.32 9.88
CA ARG A 66 10.27 -27.55 9.85
C ARG A 66 10.99 -28.81 10.32
N ALA A 67 12.32 -28.81 10.34
CA ALA A 67 13.10 -30.00 10.67
C ALA A 67 13.19 -30.28 12.17
N ASP A 68 13.12 -29.24 13.00
CA ASP A 68 13.26 -29.36 14.45
C ASP A 68 11.90 -29.24 15.15
N ALA A 69 11.68 -30.08 16.16
CA ALA A 69 10.53 -29.98 17.05
C ALA A 69 10.69 -28.83 18.06
N ASN A 70 11.91 -28.32 18.23
CA ASN A 70 12.23 -27.17 19.09
C ASN A 70 13.25 -26.24 18.41
N PRO A 71 12.83 -25.46 17.40
CA PRO A 71 13.72 -24.57 16.66
C PRO A 71 14.38 -23.52 17.57
N ASP A 72 15.59 -23.09 17.18
CA ASP A 72 16.38 -22.12 17.93
C ASP A 72 15.63 -20.80 18.17
N ALA A 73 15.60 -20.34 19.42
CA ALA A 73 14.90 -19.11 19.80
C ALA A 73 15.39 -17.89 19.00
N GLU A 74 16.70 -17.74 18.80
CA GLU A 74 17.26 -16.62 18.04
C GLU A 74 16.93 -16.72 16.53
N LEU A 75 16.74 -17.93 16.01
CA LEU A 75 16.27 -18.14 14.63
C LEU A 75 14.81 -17.73 14.47
N LEU A 76 13.97 -18.04 15.48
CA LEU A 76 12.56 -17.67 15.50
C LEU A 76 12.38 -16.15 15.58
N GLU A 77 13.14 -15.49 16.45
CA GLU A 77 13.15 -14.02 16.60
C GLU A 77 13.36 -13.34 15.24
N ALA A 78 14.41 -13.73 14.51
CA ALA A 78 14.66 -13.18 13.18
C ALA A 78 13.62 -13.63 12.13
N ALA A 79 13.10 -14.85 12.21
CA ALA A 79 12.13 -15.39 11.25
C ALA A 79 10.78 -14.65 11.29
N VAL A 80 10.35 -14.12 12.44
CA VAL A 80 9.11 -13.35 12.59
C VAL A 80 9.09 -12.12 11.67
N HIS A 81 10.26 -11.53 11.43
CA HIS A 81 10.42 -10.35 10.58
C HIS A 81 10.46 -10.66 9.08
N VAL A 82 10.35 -11.92 8.66
CA VAL A 82 10.31 -12.31 7.25
C VAL A 82 8.88 -12.09 6.69
N PRO A 83 8.67 -11.16 5.73
CA PRO A 83 7.34 -10.73 5.28
C PRO A 83 6.74 -11.68 4.23
N THR A 84 6.73 -12.99 4.51
CA THR A 84 6.16 -13.99 3.59
C THR A 84 5.12 -14.86 4.28
N ARG A 85 3.99 -15.10 3.60
CA ARG A 85 2.92 -15.99 4.09
C ARG A 85 3.43 -17.40 4.40
N ARG A 86 4.41 -17.89 3.63
CA ARG A 86 4.99 -19.24 3.81
C ARG A 86 5.69 -19.39 5.16
N VAL A 87 6.49 -18.40 5.58
CA VAL A 87 7.18 -18.42 6.88
C VAL A 87 6.17 -18.15 8.00
N ARG A 88 5.28 -17.16 7.85
CA ARG A 88 4.26 -16.83 8.85
C ARG A 88 3.37 -18.04 9.21
N ASN A 89 2.90 -18.79 8.22
CA ASN A 89 2.12 -20.02 8.46
C ASN A 89 2.90 -21.09 9.23
N VAL A 90 4.21 -21.20 9.01
CA VAL A 90 5.05 -22.16 9.75
C VAL A 90 5.24 -21.70 11.20
N LEU A 91 5.45 -20.40 11.44
CA LEU A 91 5.56 -19.84 12.79
C LEU A 91 4.25 -20.01 13.58
N HIS A 92 3.09 -19.81 12.95
CA HIS A 92 1.79 -20.07 13.59
C HIS A 92 1.64 -21.55 13.97
N ALA A 93 1.97 -22.47 13.07
CA ALA A 93 1.93 -23.90 13.36
C ALA A 93 2.92 -24.29 14.48
N LEU A 94 4.10 -23.66 14.53
CA LEU A 94 5.10 -23.88 15.58
C LEU A 94 4.62 -23.36 16.93
N ALA A 95 3.99 -22.18 16.99
CA ALA A 95 3.41 -21.64 18.22
C ALA A 95 2.44 -22.63 18.89
N ASP A 96 1.70 -23.41 18.09
CA ASP A 96 0.77 -24.42 18.60
C ASP A 96 1.42 -25.79 18.92
N THR A 97 2.57 -26.10 18.31
CA THR A 97 3.15 -27.46 18.33
C THR A 97 4.47 -27.59 19.10
N ILE A 98 5.17 -26.48 19.38
CA ILE A 98 6.41 -26.50 20.17
C ILE A 98 6.13 -27.04 21.57
N ALA A 99 6.79 -28.15 21.90
CA ALA A 99 6.64 -28.84 23.17
C ALA A 99 7.27 -28.09 24.34
N ASP A 100 8.38 -27.38 24.10
CA ASP A 100 9.10 -26.59 25.09
C ASP A 100 8.33 -25.29 25.41
N PRO A 101 7.80 -25.13 26.63
CA PRO A 101 7.05 -23.95 27.00
C PRO A 101 7.86 -22.65 26.90
N ASP A 102 9.17 -22.69 27.09
CA ASP A 102 10.00 -21.48 27.11
C ASP A 102 10.26 -20.99 25.69
N VAL A 103 10.57 -21.89 24.76
CA VAL A 103 10.73 -21.55 23.33
C VAL A 103 9.41 -21.10 22.71
N ARG A 104 8.29 -21.77 23.04
CA ARG A 104 6.95 -21.35 22.59
C ARG A 104 6.61 -19.94 23.05
N ARG A 105 6.95 -19.57 24.28
CA ARG A 105 6.73 -18.22 24.82
C ARG A 105 7.58 -17.18 24.13
N VAL A 106 8.87 -17.47 23.88
CA VAL A 106 9.73 -16.56 23.12
C VAL A 106 9.12 -16.26 21.75
N LEU A 107 8.74 -17.29 21.00
CA LEU A 107 8.06 -17.12 19.71
C LEU A 107 6.75 -16.32 19.84
N THR A 108 5.95 -16.58 20.87
CA THR A 108 4.69 -15.85 21.13
C THR A 108 4.95 -14.37 21.40
N HIS A 109 5.97 -14.04 22.19
CA HIS A 109 6.36 -12.66 22.48
C HIS A 109 6.90 -11.95 21.23
N ASP A 110 7.70 -12.63 20.41
CA ASP A 110 8.25 -12.04 19.20
C ASP A 110 7.15 -11.78 18.16
N LEU A 111 6.21 -12.73 17.99
CA LEU A 111 5.00 -12.54 17.19
C LEU A 111 4.17 -11.34 17.71
N ALA A 112 4.04 -11.20 19.03
CA ALA A 112 3.34 -10.09 19.65
C ALA A 112 4.01 -8.74 19.33
N ARG A 113 5.34 -8.65 19.48
CA ARG A 113 6.13 -7.46 19.16
C ARG A 113 6.08 -7.08 17.69
N ALA A 114 5.94 -8.05 16.80
CA ALA A 114 5.75 -7.84 15.37
C ALA A 114 4.31 -7.47 14.99
N GLY A 115 3.40 -7.36 15.96
CA GLY A 115 1.99 -7.01 15.73
C GLY A 115 1.15 -8.17 15.19
N ASP A 116 1.59 -9.41 15.33
CA ASP A 116 0.83 -10.58 14.86
C ASP A 116 -0.18 -11.03 15.94
N ARG A 117 -1.48 -10.83 15.66
CA ARG A 117 -2.59 -11.20 16.57
C ARG A 117 -2.68 -12.70 16.87
N SER A 118 -2.01 -13.58 16.12
CA SER A 118 -1.96 -15.02 16.45
C SER A 118 -1.32 -15.31 17.81
N ALA A 119 -0.56 -14.37 18.37
CA ALA A 119 -0.01 -14.48 19.72
C ALA A 119 -1.08 -14.33 20.82
N VAL A 120 -2.19 -13.64 20.55
CA VAL A 120 -3.19 -13.25 21.58
C VAL A 120 -3.76 -14.44 22.35
N PRO A 121 -4.17 -15.58 21.73
CA PRO A 121 -4.67 -16.73 22.47
C PRO A 121 -3.67 -17.28 23.49
N HIS A 122 -2.40 -17.43 23.09
CA HIS A 122 -1.32 -17.92 23.94
C HIS A 122 -0.98 -16.95 25.07
N LEU A 123 -0.98 -15.64 24.77
CA LEU A 123 -0.82 -14.60 25.80
C LEU A 123 -1.98 -14.61 26.80
N LEU A 124 -3.22 -14.84 26.35
CA LEU A 124 -4.38 -14.93 27.25
C LEU A 124 -4.32 -16.18 28.16
N GLU A 125 -3.70 -17.27 27.71
CA GLU A 125 -3.43 -18.43 28.57
C GLU A 125 -2.48 -18.08 29.71
N ASP A 126 -1.33 -17.45 29.39
CA ASP A 126 -0.35 -17.01 30.39
C ASP A 126 -0.94 -15.90 31.30
N PHE A 127 -1.79 -15.02 30.77
CA PHE A 127 -2.49 -13.98 31.54
C PHE A 127 -3.50 -14.55 32.54
N ARG A 128 -4.20 -15.65 32.19
CA ARG A 128 -5.13 -16.34 33.10
C ARG A 128 -4.42 -17.27 34.09
N GLY A 129 -3.11 -17.47 33.93
CA GLY A 129 -2.31 -18.35 34.76
C GLY A 129 -2.03 -17.82 36.17
N GLU A 130 -1.67 -18.74 37.07
CA GLU A 130 -1.31 -18.43 38.46
C GLU A 130 0.11 -17.85 38.62
N ASN A 131 0.96 -17.92 37.59
CA ASN A 131 2.33 -17.42 37.65
C ASN A 131 2.38 -15.90 37.47
N ASP A 132 2.70 -15.21 38.56
CA ASP A 132 2.77 -13.74 38.64
C ASP A 132 3.69 -13.10 37.59
N HIS A 133 4.84 -13.72 37.30
CA HIS A 133 5.79 -13.19 36.32
C HIS A 133 5.25 -13.30 34.89
N LEU A 134 4.68 -14.45 34.53
CA LEU A 134 4.10 -14.70 33.21
C LEU A 134 2.86 -13.86 32.96
N ARG A 135 1.98 -13.74 33.96
CA ARG A 135 0.78 -12.90 33.88
C ARG A 135 1.13 -11.44 33.65
N ARG A 136 2.17 -10.93 34.32
CA ARG A 136 2.69 -9.56 34.12
C ARG A 136 3.22 -9.35 32.69
N LEU A 137 4.03 -10.27 32.18
CA LEU A 137 4.56 -10.20 30.80
C LEU A 137 3.44 -10.30 29.76
N ALA A 138 2.49 -11.22 29.97
CA ALA A 138 1.34 -11.37 29.09
C ALA A 138 0.50 -10.10 29.05
N ALA A 139 0.28 -9.43 30.19
CA ALA A 139 -0.44 -8.16 30.24
C ALA A 139 0.25 -7.06 29.40
N GLU A 140 1.58 -6.98 29.47
CA GLU A 140 2.38 -6.03 28.69
C GLU A 140 2.30 -6.29 27.19
N TYR A 141 2.44 -7.55 26.76
CA TYR A 141 2.35 -7.90 25.34
C TYR A 141 0.92 -7.82 24.81
N LEU A 142 -0.09 -8.14 25.62
CA LEU A 142 -1.50 -7.93 25.26
C LEU A 142 -1.79 -6.45 25.05
N SER A 143 -1.11 -5.55 25.77
CA SER A 143 -1.25 -4.11 25.60
C SER A 143 -0.68 -3.60 24.26
N LEU A 144 -0.03 -4.43 23.44
CA LEU A 144 0.29 -4.10 22.05
C LEU A 144 -0.95 -4.22 21.13
N PHE A 145 -2.03 -4.80 21.65
CA PHE A 145 -3.24 -5.12 20.91
C PHE A 145 -4.48 -4.58 21.60
N ALA A 146 -5.48 -4.24 20.80
CA ALA A 146 -6.82 -4.01 21.32
C ALA A 146 -7.55 -5.37 21.46
N VAL A 147 -7.71 -5.88 22.69
CA VAL A 147 -8.23 -7.24 22.96
C VAL A 147 -9.59 -7.17 23.69
N PRO A 148 -10.69 -6.83 22.99
CA PRO A 148 -12.01 -6.68 23.62
C PRO A 148 -12.54 -7.98 24.24
N GLU A 149 -12.16 -9.13 23.70
CA GLU A 149 -12.58 -10.45 24.19
C GLU A 149 -12.12 -10.76 25.63
N ALA A 150 -11.08 -10.08 26.12
CA ALA A 150 -10.54 -10.23 27.48
C ALA A 150 -10.87 -9.04 28.41
N ARG A 151 -11.80 -8.18 27.99
CA ARG A 151 -12.21 -6.99 28.75
C ARG A 151 -12.56 -7.30 30.21
N GLY A 152 -13.34 -8.36 30.44
CA GLY A 152 -13.77 -8.75 31.79
C GLY A 152 -12.59 -9.10 32.70
N GLU A 153 -11.63 -9.85 32.18
CA GLU A 153 -10.40 -10.19 32.90
C GLU A 153 -9.55 -8.96 33.16
N PHE A 154 -9.38 -8.05 32.19
CA PHE A 154 -8.63 -6.81 32.41
C PHE A 154 -9.25 -5.94 33.50
N VAL A 155 -10.58 -5.81 33.56
CA VAL A 155 -11.28 -5.08 34.65
C VAL A 155 -10.96 -5.71 36.00
N GLN A 156 -11.02 -7.04 36.10
CA GLN A 156 -10.76 -7.75 37.35
C GLN A 156 -9.29 -7.58 37.80
N VAL A 157 -8.35 -7.77 36.88
CA VAL A 157 -6.90 -7.70 37.13
C VAL A 157 -6.48 -6.27 37.45
N ALA A 158 -6.89 -5.28 36.64
CA ALA A 158 -6.61 -3.86 36.89
C ALA A 158 -7.14 -3.36 38.24
N ALA A 159 -8.17 -3.98 38.80
CA ALA A 159 -8.73 -3.61 40.10
C ALA A 159 -8.07 -4.34 41.29
N ASN A 160 -7.65 -5.61 41.13
CA ASN A 160 -7.39 -6.49 42.27
C ASN A 160 -6.06 -7.27 42.21
N ASP A 161 -5.30 -7.21 41.12
CA ASP A 161 -4.04 -7.96 41.02
C ASP A 161 -3.02 -7.45 42.05
N PRO A 162 -2.29 -8.34 42.75
CA PRO A 162 -1.30 -7.93 43.75
C PRO A 162 -0.14 -7.12 43.16
N LEU A 163 0.21 -7.31 41.88
CA LEU A 163 1.32 -6.63 41.22
C LEU A 163 0.87 -5.32 40.56
N ALA A 164 1.55 -4.22 40.91
CA ALA A 164 1.27 -2.90 40.32
C ALA A 164 1.48 -2.86 38.80
N ASP A 165 2.56 -3.45 38.30
CA ASP A 165 2.83 -3.57 36.86
C ASP A 165 1.69 -4.24 36.10
N THR A 166 1.18 -5.36 36.62
CA THR A 166 0.11 -6.13 35.98
C THR A 166 -1.20 -5.32 35.95
N ARG A 167 -1.49 -4.57 37.02
CA ARG A 167 -2.64 -3.65 37.05
C ARG A 167 -2.50 -2.53 36.02
N PHE A 168 -1.31 -1.95 35.92
CA PHE A 168 -1.00 -0.87 34.98
C PHE A 168 -1.15 -1.32 33.51
N TRP A 169 -0.55 -2.45 33.12
CA TRP A 169 -0.69 -2.95 31.75
C TRP A 169 -2.12 -3.37 31.41
N SER A 170 -2.85 -3.94 32.37
CA SER A 170 -4.28 -4.23 32.20
C SER A 170 -5.11 -2.94 32.08
N ALA A 171 -4.72 -1.88 32.79
CA ALA A 171 -5.34 -0.57 32.68
C ALA A 171 -5.03 0.11 31.33
N ILE A 172 -3.83 -0.08 30.76
CA ILE A 172 -3.52 0.32 29.38
C ILE A 172 -4.41 -0.44 28.40
N CYS A 173 -4.56 -1.76 28.56
CA CYS A 173 -5.47 -2.53 27.70
C CYS A 173 -6.89 -1.95 27.76
N LEU A 174 -7.42 -1.66 28.95
CA LEU A 174 -8.73 -1.01 29.11
C LEU A 174 -8.79 0.40 28.52
N ALA A 175 -7.71 1.18 28.65
CA ALA A 175 -7.63 2.52 28.07
C ALA A 175 -7.59 2.48 26.53
N GLN A 176 -6.94 1.48 25.94
CA GLN A 176 -7.07 1.16 24.52
C GLN A 176 -8.50 0.77 24.19
N LEU A 177 -9.21 0.10 25.10
CA LEU A 177 -10.65 -0.19 25.00
C LEU A 177 -11.57 1.04 25.20
N GLY A 178 -11.02 2.26 25.36
CA GLY A 178 -11.79 3.48 25.61
C GLY A 178 -12.29 3.64 27.05
N GLU A 179 -11.75 2.85 27.99
CA GLU A 179 -12.09 2.87 29.42
C GLU A 179 -10.90 3.39 30.26
N PRO A 180 -10.63 4.70 30.26
CA PRO A 180 -9.41 5.27 30.85
C PRO A 180 -9.41 5.31 32.38
N GLU A 181 -10.52 4.99 33.06
CA GLU A 181 -10.66 5.19 34.50
C GLU A 181 -9.66 4.36 35.33
N ALA A 182 -9.38 3.12 34.90
CA ALA A 182 -8.37 2.30 35.56
C ALA A 182 -6.97 2.90 35.39
N LEU A 183 -6.64 3.41 34.20
CA LEU A 183 -5.34 4.00 33.89
C LEU A 183 -5.17 5.32 34.66
N LYS A 184 -6.19 6.16 34.66
CA LYS A 184 -6.25 7.41 35.43
C LYS A 184 -6.01 7.14 36.92
N ARG A 185 -6.64 6.10 37.49
CA ARG A 185 -6.42 5.70 38.89
C ARG A 185 -4.98 5.30 39.14
N GLU A 186 -4.38 4.46 38.29
CA GLU A 186 -2.97 4.05 38.46
C GLU A 186 -2.04 5.27 38.37
N LEU A 187 -2.19 6.13 37.36
CA LEU A 187 -1.38 7.33 37.16
C LEU A 187 -1.50 8.35 38.31
N THR A 188 -2.66 8.45 38.95
CA THR A 188 -2.90 9.37 40.08
C THR A 188 -2.61 8.75 41.46
N SER A 189 -2.53 7.43 41.56
CA SER A 189 -2.25 6.70 42.82
C SER A 189 -0.78 6.76 43.26
N VAL A 190 0.13 7.13 42.36
CA VAL A 190 1.59 7.22 42.59
C VAL A 190 1.98 8.55 43.28
N ALA A 191 1.03 9.44 43.59
CA ALA A 191 1.30 10.71 44.26
C ALA A 191 1.90 10.50 45.67
N PRO A 192 3.08 11.06 46.00
CA PRO A 192 3.69 10.88 47.31
C PRO A 192 2.94 11.69 48.38
N ALA A 193 2.74 11.04 49.52
CA ALA A 193 2.30 11.71 50.73
C ALA A 193 3.31 12.82 51.11
N SER A 194 2.81 14.06 51.23
CA SER A 194 3.50 15.25 51.75
C SER A 194 4.73 15.76 50.97
N PHE A 195 4.48 16.70 50.06
CA PHE A 195 5.48 17.52 49.37
C PHE A 195 6.17 18.52 50.32
N GLU A 196 7.50 18.44 50.46
CA GLU A 196 8.36 19.54 50.94
C GLU A 196 9.15 20.15 49.75
N PRO A 197 9.43 21.48 49.72
CA PRO A 197 9.82 22.19 48.48
C PRO A 197 11.30 22.11 48.08
N GLU A 198 12.13 21.31 48.75
CA GLU A 198 13.58 21.31 48.53
C GLU A 198 14.13 19.92 48.22
N ARG A 199 13.97 19.43 46.98
CA ARG A 199 14.71 18.26 46.47
C ARG A 199 15.10 18.38 45.00
N THR A 200 16.33 17.94 44.69
CA THR A 200 16.96 17.88 43.36
C THR A 200 16.53 16.66 42.54
N GLN A 201 16.66 16.77 41.20
CA GLN A 201 16.28 15.85 40.12
C GLN A 201 16.55 14.35 40.40
N SER A 202 17.62 14.03 41.15
CA SER A 202 17.98 12.66 41.59
C SER A 202 16.94 11.95 42.48
N ASN A 203 16.00 12.67 43.11
CA ASN A 203 15.00 12.04 43.99
C ASN A 203 13.75 11.56 43.22
N VAL A 204 13.42 12.16 42.07
CA VAL A 204 12.30 11.74 41.20
C VAL A 204 12.64 10.43 40.49
N GLU A 205 13.91 10.25 40.11
CA GLU A 205 14.44 8.98 39.59
C GLU A 205 14.28 7.83 40.59
N SER A 206 14.35 8.09 41.90
CA SER A 206 14.26 7.06 42.95
C SER A 206 12.85 6.52 43.19
N GLU A 207 11.80 7.30 42.85
CA GLU A 207 10.40 6.87 43.00
C GLU A 207 9.87 6.18 41.73
N LEU A 208 10.29 6.63 40.54
CA LEU A 208 10.02 5.93 39.27
C LEU A 208 10.71 4.56 39.22
N SER A 209 11.90 4.44 39.81
CA SER A 209 12.63 3.17 39.88
C SER A 209 12.06 2.14 40.85
N LEU A 210 11.18 2.54 41.77
CA LEU A 210 10.44 1.62 42.65
C LEU A 210 9.27 0.90 41.95
N LEU A 211 8.75 1.44 40.84
CA LEU A 211 7.67 0.83 40.04
C LEU A 211 8.17 0.26 38.71
N TRP A 212 9.08 0.94 38.01
CA TRP A 212 9.40 0.63 36.61
C TRP A 212 10.90 0.39 36.31
N GLY A 213 11.77 0.42 37.32
CA GLY A 213 13.22 0.30 37.12
C GLY A 213 13.84 1.54 36.48
N ASP A 214 14.72 1.36 35.49
CA ASP A 214 15.37 2.48 34.79
C ASP A 214 14.35 3.31 33.96
N PRO A 215 14.29 4.65 34.12
CA PRO A 215 13.32 5.50 33.43
C PRO A 215 13.36 5.41 31.90
N ALA A 216 14.55 5.23 31.29
CA ALA A 216 14.67 5.08 29.84
C ALA A 216 14.08 3.74 29.36
N SER A 217 14.25 2.67 30.14
CA SER A 217 13.62 1.37 29.86
C SER A 217 12.10 1.41 30.00
N ALA A 218 11.56 2.19 30.94
CA ALA A 218 10.12 2.39 31.10
C ALA A 218 9.52 3.17 29.91
N PHE A 219 10.22 4.22 29.45
CA PHE A 219 9.85 5.00 28.28
C PHE A 219 9.69 4.11 27.04
N VAL A 220 10.72 3.32 26.70
CA VAL A 220 10.72 2.44 25.51
C VAL A 220 9.58 1.42 25.54
N ARG A 221 9.24 0.90 26.73
CA ARG A 221 8.17 -0.11 26.87
C ARG A 221 6.77 0.48 26.70
N ILE A 222 6.58 1.75 27.05
CA ILE A 222 5.28 2.44 27.06
C ILE A 222 5.02 3.14 25.72
N GLN A 223 6.06 3.53 25.00
CA GLN A 223 5.96 4.18 23.71
C GLN A 223 5.18 3.33 22.69
N GLY A 224 4.40 3.98 21.83
CA GLY A 224 3.69 3.31 20.74
C GLY A 224 2.49 2.46 21.18
N ARG A 225 1.92 2.73 22.37
CA ARG A 225 0.68 2.08 22.85
C ARG A 225 -0.60 2.79 22.39
N GLY A 226 -0.45 3.96 21.76
CA GLY A 226 -1.49 4.62 20.98
C GLY A 226 -1.57 4.09 19.53
N PRO A 227 -2.47 4.62 18.69
CA PRO A 227 -3.35 5.75 18.96
C PRO A 227 -4.44 5.45 20.00
N TRP A 228 -4.77 6.44 20.83
CA TRP A 228 -5.75 6.29 21.90
C TRP A 228 -7.17 6.66 21.44
N PRO A 229 -8.22 5.98 21.95
CA PRO A 229 -9.59 6.46 21.81
C PRO A 229 -9.77 7.85 22.43
N ALA A 230 -10.72 8.64 21.92
CA ALA A 230 -10.93 10.04 22.31
C ALA A 230 -11.07 10.25 23.84
N ALA A 231 -11.77 9.35 24.55
CA ALA A 231 -11.93 9.42 26.00
C ALA A 231 -10.59 9.29 26.74
N THR A 232 -9.72 8.41 26.26
CA THR A 232 -8.38 8.18 26.82
C THR A 232 -7.43 9.31 26.47
N GLN A 233 -7.46 9.77 25.22
CA GLN A 233 -6.69 10.92 24.76
C GLN A 233 -7.00 12.17 25.60
N PHE A 234 -8.29 12.51 25.73
CA PHE A 234 -8.75 13.65 26.54
C PHE A 234 -8.37 13.54 28.02
N MET A 235 -8.41 12.32 28.58
CA MET A 235 -7.97 12.08 29.95
C MET A 235 -6.46 12.32 30.14
N LEU A 236 -5.64 11.80 29.22
CA LEU A 236 -4.19 11.96 29.26
C LEU A 236 -3.77 13.43 29.06
N GLU A 237 -4.36 14.13 28.09
CA GLU A 237 -4.14 15.57 27.86
C GLU A 237 -4.56 16.40 29.07
N GLY A 238 -5.72 16.10 29.66
CA GLY A 238 -6.20 16.78 30.86
C GLY A 238 -5.30 16.55 32.09
N LEU A 239 -4.70 15.37 32.24
CA LEU A 239 -3.68 15.12 33.28
C LEU A 239 -2.37 15.85 32.99
N ALA A 240 -2.01 15.98 31.70
CA ALA A 240 -0.85 16.73 31.27
C ALA A 240 -1.00 18.22 31.64
N GLU A 241 -2.13 18.84 31.31
CA GLU A 241 -2.40 20.26 31.59
C GLU A 241 -2.45 20.60 33.10
N GLN A 242 -2.82 19.64 33.95
CA GLN A 242 -2.97 19.83 35.40
C GLN A 242 -1.65 19.71 36.19
N ASN A 243 -0.52 19.52 35.52
CA ASN A 243 0.74 19.16 36.16
C ASN A 243 1.32 20.26 37.07
N ASP A 244 1.35 19.98 38.38
CA ASP A 244 1.99 20.79 39.43
C ASP A 244 3.32 20.20 39.92
N GLY A 245 3.84 19.17 39.22
CA GLY A 245 5.03 18.41 39.60
C GLY A 245 4.74 17.16 40.44
N SER A 246 3.47 16.85 40.76
CA SER A 246 3.07 15.67 41.56
C SER A 246 2.70 14.42 40.76
N ILE A 247 2.55 14.54 39.45
CA ILE A 247 2.15 13.44 38.55
C ILE A 247 3.39 12.99 37.75
N PRO A 248 3.57 11.69 37.44
CA PRO A 248 4.64 11.18 36.55
C PRO A 248 4.55 11.72 35.11
N TRP A 249 4.80 13.02 34.92
CA TRP A 249 4.70 13.77 33.67
C TRP A 249 5.37 13.08 32.50
N ILE A 250 6.58 12.55 32.72
CA ILE A 250 7.35 11.80 31.71
C ILE A 250 6.56 10.62 31.15
N ILE A 251 5.75 9.93 31.96
CA ILE A 251 4.95 8.78 31.53
C ILE A 251 3.74 9.23 30.70
N ILE A 252 3.11 10.34 31.09
CA ILE A 252 1.97 10.90 30.33
C ILE A 252 2.45 11.40 28.97
N GLU A 253 3.57 12.13 28.93
CA GLU A 253 4.20 12.53 27.67
C GLU A 253 4.59 11.31 26.83
N SER A 254 5.12 10.25 27.44
CA SER A 254 5.47 9.01 26.71
C SER A 254 4.26 8.28 26.13
N LEU A 255 3.13 8.30 26.83
CA LEU A 255 1.88 7.73 26.36
C LEU A 255 1.27 8.58 25.23
N LEU A 256 1.36 9.91 25.33
CA LEU A 256 0.88 10.86 24.32
C LEU A 256 1.80 10.94 23.10
N ALA A 257 3.09 10.63 23.26
CA ALA A 257 4.04 10.49 22.17
C ALA A 257 3.63 9.29 21.31
N GLY A 258 3.09 9.58 20.12
CA GLY A 258 2.81 8.58 19.10
C GLY A 258 4.09 7.91 18.59
N HIS A 259 3.99 7.13 17.52
CA HIS A 259 5.15 6.60 16.77
C HIS A 259 5.92 7.71 16.03
N GLY A 260 6.40 8.72 16.77
CA GLY A 260 7.25 9.80 16.29
C GLY A 260 8.47 9.91 17.21
N GLU A 261 9.61 10.29 16.63
CA GLU A 261 10.79 10.71 17.39
C GLU A 261 10.39 11.81 18.39
N PRO A 262 11.01 11.87 19.58
CA PRO A 262 10.80 13.00 20.48
C PRO A 262 11.03 14.31 19.73
N ASP A 263 10.22 15.31 20.03
CA ASP A 263 10.36 16.65 19.49
C ASP A 263 11.64 17.28 20.07
N VAL A 264 12.78 16.99 19.44
CA VAL A 264 14.09 17.60 19.77
C VAL A 264 14.27 18.85 18.92
N ASP A 265 13.24 19.68 18.82
CA ASP A 265 13.30 20.98 18.15
C ASP A 265 14.15 22.01 18.92
N ASP A 266 14.65 21.67 20.12
CA ASP A 266 15.45 22.57 20.94
C ASP A 266 16.97 22.49 20.68
N TRP A 267 17.43 21.59 19.79
CA TRP A 267 18.87 21.43 19.45
C TRP A 267 19.17 21.58 17.94
N SER A 268 18.16 21.82 17.09
CA SER A 268 18.30 21.86 15.62
C SER A 268 18.60 23.25 15.04
N SER A 269 18.92 24.25 15.86
CA SER A 269 18.97 25.65 15.41
C SER A 269 20.19 26.08 14.56
N ASP A 270 21.05 25.19 14.08
CA ASP A 270 22.16 25.55 13.19
C ASP A 270 22.45 24.48 12.13
N VAL A 271 21.51 24.27 11.19
CA VAL A 271 21.86 23.67 9.89
C VAL A 271 22.73 24.68 9.13
N VAL A 272 24.05 24.47 9.17
CA VAL A 272 25.08 25.31 8.54
C VAL A 272 24.77 25.49 7.04
N GLN A 273 24.37 26.69 6.63
CA GLN A 273 24.33 27.06 5.21
C GLN A 273 25.74 26.88 4.63
N ARG A 274 25.92 25.96 3.66
CA ARG A 274 27.23 25.77 3.01
C ARG A 274 27.67 27.06 2.32
N GLU A 275 28.88 27.51 2.65
CA GLU A 275 29.47 28.71 2.08
C GLU A 275 29.73 28.51 0.57
N GLN A 276 29.22 29.43 -0.25
CA GLN A 276 29.27 29.33 -1.71
C GLN A 276 30.32 30.26 -2.34
N ASP A 277 30.89 31.21 -1.57
CA ASP A 277 31.94 32.11 -2.06
C ASP A 277 33.24 31.33 -2.34
N PRO A 278 33.73 31.29 -3.60
CA PRO A 278 34.93 30.56 -3.98
C PRO A 278 36.19 30.92 -3.17
N ALA A 279 36.32 32.18 -2.72
CA ALA A 279 37.47 32.62 -1.94
C ALA A 279 37.44 32.04 -0.52
N LYS A 280 36.26 32.07 0.12
CA LYS A 280 36.07 31.50 1.46
C LYS A 280 36.08 29.98 1.44
N VAL A 281 35.53 29.33 0.40
CA VAL A 281 35.63 27.88 0.21
C VAL A 281 37.09 27.43 0.12
N SER A 282 37.96 28.21 -0.55
CA SER A 282 39.40 27.92 -0.61
C SER A 282 40.08 28.04 0.77
N GLU A 283 39.71 29.03 1.57
CA GLU A 283 40.21 29.20 2.94
C GLU A 283 39.75 28.06 3.85
N LEU A 284 38.46 27.70 3.80
CA LEU A 284 37.88 26.59 4.55
C LEU A 284 38.55 25.26 4.19
N ARG A 285 38.87 25.03 2.91
CA ARG A 285 39.65 23.87 2.46
C ARG A 285 41.07 23.80 3.02
N GLU A 286 41.71 24.95 3.26
CA GLU A 286 43.04 24.99 3.85
C GLU A 286 42.97 24.72 5.36
N ARG A 287 41.99 25.31 6.05
CA ARG A 287 41.70 25.03 7.47
C ARG A 287 41.36 23.55 7.69
N ALA A 288 40.55 22.96 6.81
CA ALA A 288 40.19 21.55 6.86
C ALA A 288 41.41 20.61 6.72
N ARG A 289 42.34 20.93 5.81
CA ARG A 289 43.60 20.18 5.66
C ARG A 289 44.50 20.29 6.88
N ALA A 290 44.57 21.47 7.51
CA ALA A 290 45.33 21.67 8.73
C ALA A 290 44.71 20.89 9.92
N LEU A 291 43.38 20.91 10.04
CA LEU A 291 42.65 20.18 11.08
C LEU A 291 42.83 18.66 10.91
N ARG A 292 42.73 18.13 9.69
CA ARG A 292 43.04 16.73 9.38
C ARG A 292 44.44 16.34 9.87
N ALA A 293 45.47 17.08 9.47
CA ALA A 293 46.86 16.77 9.86
C ALA A 293 47.09 16.84 11.38
N HIS A 294 46.33 17.68 12.09
CA HIS A 294 46.35 17.73 13.55
C HIS A 294 45.75 16.45 14.16
N LEU A 295 44.51 16.12 13.79
CA LEU A 295 43.78 14.95 14.30
C LEU A 295 44.46 13.62 13.94
N GLU A 296 45.07 13.49 12.75
CA GLU A 296 45.90 12.33 12.37
C GLU A 296 47.04 12.07 13.36
N ARG A 297 47.46 13.07 14.14
CA ARG A 297 48.51 12.92 15.15
C ARG A 297 47.97 12.80 16.57
N THR A 298 46.90 13.51 16.90
CA THR A 298 46.45 13.70 18.29
C THR A 298 45.19 12.92 18.70
N PHE A 299 44.42 12.37 17.75
CA PHE A 299 43.20 11.60 18.07
C PHE A 299 43.51 10.34 18.91
N PRO A 300 42.71 10.00 19.94
CA PRO A 300 41.46 10.66 20.40
C PRO A 300 41.65 11.81 21.44
N GLU A 301 42.87 12.12 21.89
CA GLU A 301 43.11 12.95 23.08
C GLU A 301 42.74 14.44 22.95
N ASP A 302 42.84 15.04 21.76
CA ASP A 302 42.60 16.49 21.55
C ASP A 302 41.28 16.78 20.77
N PHE A 303 40.36 15.81 20.68
CA PHE A 303 39.15 15.97 19.86
C PHE A 303 38.22 17.10 20.33
N GLU A 304 37.96 17.22 21.64
CA GLU A 304 37.12 18.30 22.23
C GLU A 304 37.68 19.72 22.00
N ARG A 305 38.96 19.85 21.61
CA ARG A 305 39.63 21.13 21.37
C ARG A 305 39.65 21.56 19.90
N ALA A 306 39.13 20.72 19.01
CA ALA A 306 39.06 21.01 17.58
C ALA A 306 37.95 22.03 17.28
N GLU A 307 38.26 23.32 17.36
CA GLU A 307 37.37 24.37 16.87
C GLU A 307 37.09 24.14 15.36
N ALA A 308 35.81 24.02 15.00
CA ALA A 308 35.29 23.94 13.64
C ALA A 308 35.42 22.58 12.91
N LEU A 309 34.92 21.49 13.52
CA LEU A 309 34.73 20.18 12.87
C LEU A 309 33.94 20.26 11.55
N GLU A 310 33.00 21.20 11.45
CA GLU A 310 32.24 21.53 10.23
C GLU A 310 33.14 21.84 9.01
N THR A 311 34.38 22.31 9.25
CA THR A 311 35.33 22.60 8.15
C THR A 311 35.76 21.33 7.41
N LEU A 312 35.71 20.15 8.05
CA LEU A 312 36.04 18.88 7.41
C LEU A 312 35.10 18.53 6.25
N ALA A 313 33.86 19.04 6.27
CA ALA A 313 32.92 18.88 5.17
C ALA A 313 33.40 19.51 3.85
N TYR A 314 34.43 20.36 3.87
CA TYR A 314 35.01 20.99 2.67
C TYR A 314 36.18 20.19 2.06
N LEU A 315 36.62 19.08 2.67
CA LEU A 315 37.59 18.16 2.07
C LEU A 315 36.96 17.36 0.90
N PRO A 316 37.76 16.92 -0.10
CA PRO A 316 37.26 16.01 -1.14
C PRO A 316 36.71 14.70 -0.55
N GLY A 317 35.63 14.15 -1.10
CA GLY A 317 34.93 12.99 -0.53
C GLY A 317 35.82 11.75 -0.31
N GLU A 318 36.71 11.43 -1.26
CA GLU A 318 37.64 10.29 -1.14
C GLU A 318 38.70 10.50 -0.03
N ASP A 319 39.18 11.73 0.14
CA ASP A 319 40.16 12.08 1.18
C ASP A 319 39.56 11.99 2.59
N THR A 320 38.29 12.35 2.72
CA THR A 320 37.53 12.33 3.98
C THR A 320 37.19 10.91 4.41
N ALA A 321 36.76 10.07 3.46
CA ALA A 321 36.47 8.65 3.68
C ALA A 321 37.68 7.89 4.22
N SER A 322 38.83 8.07 3.57
CA SER A 322 40.08 7.43 3.96
C SER A 322 40.58 7.92 5.32
N PHE A 323 40.43 9.22 5.59
CA PHE A 323 40.80 9.80 6.87
C PHE A 323 39.99 9.22 8.05
N ILE A 324 38.67 9.11 7.91
CA ILE A 324 37.81 8.54 8.97
C ILE A 324 38.07 7.05 9.17
N SER A 325 38.22 6.31 8.08
CA SER A 325 38.60 4.89 8.11
C SER A 325 39.93 4.70 8.83
N HIS A 326 40.91 5.57 8.59
CA HIS A 326 42.18 5.58 9.29
C HIS A 326 42.03 5.84 10.80
N LEU A 327 41.17 6.78 11.21
CA LEU A 327 40.92 7.04 12.62
C LEU A 327 40.21 5.88 13.32
N TRP A 328 39.23 5.24 12.68
CA TRP A 328 38.60 4.01 13.18
C TRP A 328 39.62 2.89 13.38
N MET A 329 40.52 2.68 12.42
CA MET A 329 41.61 1.70 12.56
C MET A 329 42.53 2.04 13.73
N ARG A 330 42.90 3.32 13.90
CA ARG A 330 43.73 3.76 15.02
C ARG A 330 43.04 3.52 16.36
N LEU A 331 41.73 3.80 16.45
CA LEU A 331 40.93 3.52 17.65
C LEU A 331 40.94 2.01 17.96
N ALA A 332 40.76 1.17 16.95
CA ALA A 332 40.83 -0.29 17.10
C ALA A 332 42.22 -0.80 17.52
N GLU A 333 43.31 -0.16 17.07
CA GLU A 333 44.68 -0.45 17.52
C GLU A 333 44.91 -0.08 18.98
N LEU A 334 44.42 1.08 19.41
CA LEU A 334 44.46 1.52 20.81
C LEU A 334 43.67 0.55 21.70
N PHE A 335 42.46 0.18 21.28
CA PHE A 335 41.63 -0.79 21.97
C PHE A 335 42.33 -2.14 22.12
N THR A 336 42.93 -2.66 21.04
CA THR A 336 43.71 -3.91 21.08
C THR A 336 44.91 -3.83 22.02
N THR A 337 45.58 -2.68 22.04
CA THR A 337 46.75 -2.42 22.90
C THR A 337 46.33 -2.38 24.38
N GLN A 338 45.24 -1.69 24.68
CA GLN A 338 44.65 -1.63 26.02
C GLN A 338 44.23 -3.03 26.49
N LYS A 339 43.49 -3.78 25.67
CA LYS A 339 43.09 -5.17 25.97
C LYS A 339 44.28 -6.07 26.28
N ARG A 340 45.41 -5.94 25.57
CA ARG A 340 46.65 -6.68 25.87
C ARG A 340 47.30 -6.25 27.18
N ALA A 341 47.29 -4.95 27.48
CA ALA A 341 47.82 -4.42 28.73
C ALA A 341 46.99 -4.90 29.94
N ASP A 342 45.67 -4.90 29.81
CA ASP A 342 44.73 -5.34 30.84
C ASP A 342 44.80 -6.86 31.09
N ALA A 343 44.92 -7.66 30.02
CA ALA A 343 45.18 -9.09 30.15
C ALA A 343 46.50 -9.41 30.88
N SER A 344 47.51 -8.52 30.77
CA SER A 344 48.79 -8.67 31.47
C SER A 344 48.77 -8.18 32.92
N SER A 345 47.80 -7.32 33.29
CA SER A 345 47.64 -6.76 34.64
C SER A 345 46.66 -7.56 35.52
N GLY A 346 45.92 -8.51 34.94
CA GLY A 346 44.98 -9.38 35.64
C GLY A 346 43.63 -8.75 35.93
N SER A 347 43.28 -7.64 35.27
CA SER A 347 41.92 -7.09 35.31
C SER A 347 40.96 -7.98 34.49
N VAL A 348 39.74 -8.17 35.00
CA VAL A 348 38.79 -9.14 34.44
C VAL A 348 38.03 -8.60 33.21
N GLN A 349 38.17 -7.31 32.89
CA GLN A 349 37.67 -6.72 31.65
C GLN A 349 38.41 -5.41 31.38
N PRO A 350 38.84 -5.12 30.12
CA PRO A 350 39.34 -3.80 29.77
C PRO A 350 38.23 -2.77 29.93
N ASP A 351 38.49 -1.63 30.55
CA ASP A 351 37.53 -0.52 30.64
C ASP A 351 37.55 0.27 29.32
N PRO A 352 36.56 0.10 28.43
CA PRO A 352 36.58 0.75 27.13
C PRO A 352 36.16 2.23 27.22
N TRP A 353 35.72 2.71 28.39
CA TRP A 353 35.10 4.02 28.57
C TRP A 353 35.94 5.20 28.04
N PRO A 354 37.27 5.25 28.23
CA PRO A 354 38.09 6.32 27.66
C PRO A 354 38.14 6.33 26.13
N LEU A 355 37.94 5.17 25.49
CA LEU A 355 37.97 5.02 24.02
C LEU A 355 36.58 5.14 23.38
N LEU A 356 35.50 4.87 24.13
CA LEU A 356 34.12 5.05 23.66
C LEU A 356 33.82 6.51 23.28
N ALA A 357 34.42 7.47 23.99
CA ALA A 357 34.37 8.88 23.62
C ALA A 357 34.91 9.10 22.19
N GLY A 358 36.04 8.47 21.84
CA GLY A 358 36.56 8.52 20.47
C GLY A 358 35.63 7.89 19.43
N GLY A 359 34.86 6.87 19.79
CA GLY A 359 33.82 6.30 18.93
C GLY A 359 32.64 7.26 18.70
N ASN A 360 32.20 7.96 19.75
CA ASN A 360 31.18 9.01 19.64
C ASN A 360 31.66 10.14 18.72
N ASP A 361 32.89 10.58 18.93
CA ASP A 361 33.55 11.65 18.18
C ASP A 361 33.57 11.34 16.68
N LEU A 362 33.97 10.12 16.30
CA LEU A 362 33.97 9.67 14.90
C LEU A 362 32.57 9.62 14.31
N SER A 363 31.58 9.17 15.09
CA SER A 363 30.19 9.08 14.62
C SER A 363 29.57 10.48 14.43
N VAL A 364 29.90 11.44 15.30
CA VAL A 364 29.54 12.86 15.16
C VAL A 364 30.23 13.48 13.94
N MET A 365 31.51 13.17 13.68
CA MET A 365 32.17 13.62 12.45
C MET A 365 31.44 13.12 11.21
N VAL A 366 31.09 11.82 11.18
CA VAL A 366 30.33 11.19 10.09
C VAL A 366 28.99 11.89 9.87
N LYS A 367 28.25 12.18 10.94
CA LYS A 367 26.99 12.94 10.91
C LYS A 367 27.17 14.36 10.35
N ALA A 368 28.19 15.09 10.80
CA ALA A 368 28.44 16.47 10.35
C ALA A 368 28.72 16.61 8.84
N MET A 369 29.00 15.53 8.12
CA MET A 369 29.30 15.56 6.68
C MET A 369 28.11 15.16 5.78
N GLU A 370 27.00 14.73 6.38
CA GLU A 370 25.64 14.31 5.92
C GLU A 370 25.29 14.12 4.43
N SER A 371 25.95 14.76 3.46
CA SER A 371 25.57 14.70 2.04
C SER A 371 26.61 14.06 1.10
N GLY A 372 27.68 13.44 1.60
CA GLY A 372 28.74 12.91 0.72
C GLY A 372 29.76 11.94 1.30
N PHE A 373 29.56 11.44 2.53
CA PHE A 373 30.46 10.46 3.13
C PHE A 373 30.25 9.08 2.50
N VAL A 374 31.34 8.46 2.07
CA VAL A 374 31.36 7.12 1.49
C VAL A 374 32.43 6.31 2.20
N PRO A 375 32.10 5.46 3.19
CA PRO A 375 33.10 4.73 3.96
C PRO A 375 33.89 3.72 3.12
N GLU A 376 35.14 3.47 3.50
CA GLU A 376 35.91 2.32 3.01
C GLU A 376 35.51 1.08 3.81
N ILE A 377 34.80 0.15 3.17
CA ILE A 377 34.19 -1.00 3.83
C ILE A 377 35.24 -1.92 4.48
N GLU A 378 36.35 -2.18 3.78
CA GLU A 378 37.37 -3.12 4.23
C GLU A 378 38.12 -2.66 5.52
N PRO A 379 38.65 -1.42 5.62
CA PRO A 379 39.21 -0.90 6.87
C PRO A 379 38.24 -0.91 8.06
N LEU A 380 36.95 -0.60 7.81
CA LEU A 380 35.93 -0.61 8.85
C LEU A 380 35.59 -2.04 9.27
N PHE A 381 35.58 -3.00 8.35
CA PHE A 381 35.45 -4.42 8.67
C PHE A 381 36.61 -4.92 9.55
N GLU A 382 37.85 -4.52 9.25
CA GLU A 382 39.02 -4.85 10.09
C GLU A 382 38.95 -4.19 11.48
N SER A 383 38.39 -2.97 11.56
CA SER A 383 38.14 -2.29 12.84
C SER A 383 37.06 -3.02 13.64
N PHE A 384 35.98 -3.44 12.97
CA PHE A 384 34.90 -4.24 13.53
C PHE A 384 35.42 -5.56 14.10
N LEU A 385 36.23 -6.32 13.34
CA LEU A 385 36.79 -7.60 13.80
C LEU A 385 37.54 -7.49 15.14
N ARG A 386 38.18 -6.34 15.40
CA ARG A 386 38.96 -6.08 16.63
C ARG A 386 38.10 -5.63 17.81
N MET A 387 36.90 -5.09 17.56
CA MET A 387 36.07 -4.42 18.57
C MET A 387 34.69 -5.04 18.76
N GLN A 388 34.28 -6.01 17.92
CA GLN A 388 32.96 -6.65 17.91
C GLN A 388 32.54 -7.34 19.23
N GLU A 389 33.48 -7.58 20.15
CA GLU A 389 33.17 -8.10 21.50
C GLU A 389 32.47 -7.06 22.40
N HIS A 390 32.45 -5.78 21.99
CA HIS A 390 31.77 -4.69 22.69
C HIS A 390 30.65 -4.11 21.82
N GLY A 391 29.40 -4.31 22.25
CA GLY A 391 28.21 -3.90 21.50
C GLY A 391 28.19 -2.41 21.13
N GLN A 392 28.70 -1.53 21.98
CA GLN A 392 28.74 -0.09 21.71
C GLN A 392 29.57 0.25 20.45
N PHE A 393 30.69 -0.45 20.23
CA PHE A 393 31.48 -0.24 19.01
C PHE A 393 30.85 -0.91 17.79
N VAL A 394 30.09 -1.99 17.97
CA VAL A 394 29.30 -2.62 16.91
C VAL A 394 28.27 -1.63 16.38
N ASP A 395 27.54 -0.96 17.27
CA ASP A 395 26.51 0.02 16.92
C ASP A 395 27.13 1.22 16.18
N GLN A 396 28.21 1.79 16.71
CA GLN A 396 28.88 2.95 16.10
C GLN A 396 29.51 2.64 14.73
N ILE A 397 30.19 1.50 14.58
CA ILE A 397 30.79 1.09 13.31
C ILE A 397 29.70 0.70 12.32
N GLY A 398 28.66 -0.03 12.76
CA GLY A 398 27.51 -0.40 11.95
C GLY A 398 26.82 0.84 11.37
N TRP A 399 26.48 1.81 12.23
CA TRP A 399 25.90 3.08 11.80
C TRP A 399 26.78 3.82 10.77
N THR A 400 28.10 3.87 11.02
CA THR A 400 29.08 4.47 10.10
C THR A 400 29.10 3.78 8.74
N VAL A 401 29.14 2.44 8.71
CA VAL A 401 29.16 1.63 7.48
C VAL A 401 27.84 1.77 6.71
N GLY A 402 26.71 1.79 7.40
CA GLY A 402 25.37 1.90 6.82
C GLY A 402 25.15 3.19 6.01
N ARG A 403 25.91 4.26 6.28
CA ARG A 403 25.86 5.51 5.49
C ARG A 403 26.26 5.33 4.02
N SER A 404 26.93 4.24 3.65
CA SER A 404 27.31 3.95 2.26
C SER A 404 26.19 3.47 1.35
N GLY A 405 25.03 3.14 1.93
CA GLY A 405 23.99 2.36 1.26
C GLY A 405 24.32 0.85 1.30
N MET A 406 23.34 0.03 1.68
CA MET A 406 23.46 -1.39 1.93
C MET A 406 23.91 -2.19 0.71
N ARG A 407 23.55 -1.74 -0.51
CA ARG A 407 24.09 -2.34 -1.76
C ARG A 407 25.61 -2.32 -1.78
N ARG A 408 26.21 -1.19 -1.39
CA ARG A 408 27.66 -1.01 -1.40
C ARG A 408 28.33 -1.79 -0.27
N VAL A 409 27.68 -1.88 0.89
CA VAL A 409 28.14 -2.72 2.02
C VAL A 409 28.25 -4.18 1.59
N ILE A 410 27.19 -4.73 0.98
CA ILE A 410 27.14 -6.14 0.58
C ILE A 410 28.19 -6.44 -0.50
N LEU A 411 28.29 -5.59 -1.53
CA LEU A 411 29.31 -5.74 -2.57
C LEU A 411 30.73 -5.62 -2.00
N GLY A 412 30.95 -4.71 -1.06
CA GLY A 412 32.24 -4.54 -0.39
C GLY A 412 32.63 -5.74 0.48
N LEU A 413 31.66 -6.44 1.05
CA LEU A 413 31.86 -7.62 1.90
C LEU A 413 31.72 -8.95 1.15
N GLU A 414 31.48 -8.96 -0.17
CA GLU A 414 31.24 -10.21 -0.92
C GLU A 414 32.37 -11.24 -0.72
N SER A 415 33.63 -10.79 -0.77
CA SER A 415 34.79 -11.66 -0.55
C SER A 415 34.84 -12.25 0.86
N ARG A 416 34.31 -11.52 1.85
CA ARG A 416 34.23 -11.94 3.26
C ARG A 416 33.05 -12.88 3.47
N LEU A 417 31.91 -12.63 2.83
CA LEU A 417 30.71 -13.49 2.86
C LEU A 417 30.92 -14.85 2.17
N ARG A 418 31.85 -14.93 1.22
CA ARG A 418 32.24 -16.17 0.53
C ARG A 418 33.54 -16.80 1.06
N ASN A 419 34.07 -16.30 2.17
CA ASN A 419 35.34 -16.78 2.73
C ASN A 419 35.23 -18.25 3.21
N ASP A 420 36.30 -19.03 3.07
CA ASP A 420 36.34 -20.41 3.54
C ASP A 420 36.18 -20.50 5.07
N ASP A 421 36.65 -19.47 5.80
CA ASP A 421 36.58 -19.40 7.26
C ASP A 421 35.20 -18.93 7.74
N VAL A 422 34.51 -19.78 8.52
CA VAL A 422 33.16 -19.51 9.04
C VAL A 422 33.14 -18.28 9.95
N PRO A 423 34.05 -18.11 10.93
CA PRO A 423 34.22 -16.87 11.69
C PRO A 423 34.26 -15.58 10.86
N VAL A 424 34.92 -15.58 9.70
CA VAL A 424 35.00 -14.39 8.83
C VAL A 424 33.66 -14.09 8.19
N ARG A 425 32.95 -15.13 7.71
CA ARG A 425 31.59 -14.99 7.18
C ARG A 425 30.60 -14.53 8.24
N LEU A 426 30.73 -15.04 9.46
CA LEU A 426 29.89 -14.66 10.61
C LEU A 426 30.08 -13.18 10.94
N ALA A 427 31.32 -12.72 11.06
CA ALA A 427 31.62 -11.30 11.29
C ALA A 427 31.07 -10.41 10.17
N ALA A 428 31.13 -10.86 8.91
CA ALA A 428 30.57 -10.11 7.79
C ALA A 428 29.04 -10.01 7.87
N ALA A 429 28.35 -11.08 8.24
CA ALA A 429 26.90 -11.07 8.47
C ALA A 429 26.52 -10.13 9.63
N LEU A 430 27.23 -10.20 10.76
CA LEU A 430 27.00 -9.33 11.92
C LEU A 430 27.22 -7.84 11.60
N LEU A 431 28.24 -7.50 10.80
CA LEU A 431 28.45 -6.13 10.37
C LEU A 431 27.31 -5.65 9.44
N ILE A 432 26.78 -6.51 8.57
CA ILE A 432 25.64 -6.17 7.72
C ILE A 432 24.37 -5.96 8.55
N GLU A 433 24.13 -6.79 9.57
CA GLU A 433 23.02 -6.61 10.51
C GLU A 433 23.12 -5.24 11.22
N ALA A 434 24.29 -4.94 11.79
CA ALA A 434 24.55 -3.67 12.48
C ALA A 434 24.44 -2.47 11.52
N ALA A 435 24.91 -2.61 10.29
CA ALA A 435 24.82 -1.57 9.27
C ALA A 435 23.39 -1.34 8.78
N GLY A 436 22.60 -2.40 8.56
CA GLY A 436 21.19 -2.28 8.16
C GLY A 436 20.34 -1.67 9.26
N THR A 437 20.58 -2.05 10.52
CA THR A 437 19.93 -1.44 11.68
C THR A 437 20.29 0.04 11.77
N GLY A 438 21.59 0.35 11.80
CA GLY A 438 22.08 1.72 11.87
C GLY A 438 21.64 2.57 10.69
N ALA A 439 21.52 2.02 9.47
CA ALA A 439 21.04 2.72 8.27
C ALA A 439 19.63 3.32 8.43
N SER A 440 18.78 2.70 9.26
CA SER A 440 17.45 3.21 9.58
C SER A 440 17.45 4.39 10.57
N GLU A 441 18.57 4.63 11.26
CA GLU A 441 18.69 5.66 12.30
C GLU A 441 19.23 6.98 11.72
N ALA A 442 18.53 8.08 12.02
CA ALA A 442 18.92 9.43 11.59
C ALA A 442 20.16 9.94 12.33
N TRP A 443 20.33 9.56 13.61
CA TRP A 443 21.41 10.02 14.48
C TRP A 443 22.38 8.88 14.82
N PRO A 444 23.68 9.17 15.02
CA PRO A 444 24.64 8.17 15.46
C PRO A 444 24.35 7.71 16.90
N PRO A 445 24.64 6.44 17.23
CA PRO A 445 24.59 5.97 18.60
C PRO A 445 25.71 6.61 19.43
N ILE A 446 25.34 7.29 20.51
CA ILE A 446 26.27 7.96 21.44
C ILE A 446 26.25 7.26 22.79
N HIS A 447 27.40 6.80 23.27
CA HIS A 447 27.55 6.04 24.50
C HIS A 447 28.53 6.74 25.45
N GLY A 448 28.16 7.09 26.69
CA GLY A 448 29.12 7.77 27.58
C GLY A 448 28.63 8.78 28.62
N GLY A 449 27.33 9.07 28.75
CA GLY A 449 26.79 10.06 29.71
C GLY A 449 26.45 9.44 31.08
N MET A 450 26.53 10.20 32.18
CA MET A 450 25.93 9.77 33.46
C MET A 450 24.40 9.75 33.30
N GLY A 451 23.86 8.60 32.91
CA GLY A 451 22.43 8.35 32.74
C GLY A 451 22.16 7.56 31.46
N ALA A 452 21.56 6.38 31.63
CA ALA A 452 21.03 5.48 30.60
C ALA A 452 22.05 4.68 29.74
N SER A 453 21.96 3.36 29.88
CA SER A 453 22.19 2.40 28.79
C SER A 453 20.95 1.52 28.72
N PRO A 454 20.41 1.18 27.53
CA PRO A 454 19.63 -0.05 27.42
C PRO A 454 20.55 -1.22 27.80
N PRO A 455 20.02 -2.33 28.34
CA PRO A 455 20.86 -3.48 28.63
C PRO A 455 21.61 -3.90 27.36
N PRO A 456 22.89 -4.31 27.46
CA PRO A 456 23.58 -4.86 26.30
C PRO A 456 22.73 -5.97 25.69
N ARG A 457 22.56 -5.99 24.36
CA ARG A 457 22.17 -7.23 23.67
C ARG A 457 23.23 -8.26 24.07
N GLN A 458 22.87 -9.14 25.00
CA GLN A 458 23.73 -10.21 25.44
C GLN A 458 23.87 -11.15 24.24
N ILE A 459 24.92 -10.98 23.45
CA ILE A 459 25.41 -12.05 22.57
C ILE A 459 26.00 -13.09 23.54
N SER A 460 25.12 -13.87 24.16
CA SER A 460 25.50 -15.00 25.01
C SER A 460 25.89 -16.16 24.09
N LEU A 461 27.04 -16.06 23.44
CA LEU A 461 27.73 -17.23 22.95
C LEU A 461 28.33 -17.93 24.18
N PHE A 462 27.58 -18.85 24.79
CA PHE A 462 28.20 -19.92 25.59
C PHE A 462 29.04 -20.76 24.62
N VAL A 463 30.28 -20.33 24.41
CA VAL A 463 31.33 -21.20 23.91
C VAL A 463 31.62 -22.16 25.06
N ASP A 464 31.31 -23.42 24.86
CA ASP A 464 31.68 -24.51 25.76
C ASP A 464 33.21 -24.44 25.95
N GLU A 465 33.68 -23.96 27.10
CA GLU A 465 35.09 -23.97 27.50
C GLU A 465 35.50 -25.43 27.74
N GLY A 466 35.74 -26.18 26.67
CA GLY A 466 35.77 -27.63 26.77
C GLY A 466 36.36 -28.42 25.61
N ALA A 467 37.09 -27.84 24.66
CA ALA A 467 37.94 -28.64 23.78
C ALA A 467 39.02 -27.85 23.04
N ALA A 468 40.26 -28.11 23.44
CA ALA A 468 41.44 -28.20 22.58
C ALA A 468 41.99 -26.92 21.94
N THR A 469 42.77 -26.20 22.76
CA THR A 469 44.16 -25.90 22.38
C THR A 469 44.91 -27.21 22.09
N SER A 470 44.92 -27.69 20.84
CA SER A 470 46.05 -28.46 20.31
C SER A 470 45.98 -28.66 18.80
N ALA A 471 47.10 -28.30 18.16
CA ALA A 471 47.67 -28.94 16.97
C ALA A 471 46.98 -28.68 15.62
N PHE A 472 47.47 -27.64 14.96
CA PHE A 472 48.00 -27.78 13.60
C PHE A 472 48.87 -29.03 13.52
N GLU A 473 48.50 -30.04 12.71
CA GLU A 473 49.44 -30.91 11.99
C GLU A 473 48.73 -31.86 10.99
N THR A 474 49.21 -31.81 9.73
CA THR A 474 49.29 -32.89 8.73
C THR A 474 48.02 -33.47 8.04
N TRP A 475 47.93 -33.17 6.73
CA TRP A 475 47.84 -34.11 5.57
C TRP A 475 47.48 -35.59 5.89
N SER A 476 46.52 -36.30 5.26
CA SER A 476 46.58 -36.86 3.88
C SER A 476 45.40 -37.83 3.60
N GLY A 477 44.84 -37.82 2.39
CA GLY A 477 44.38 -39.05 1.70
C GLY A 477 42.87 -39.38 1.64
N PRO A 478 42.44 -40.21 0.65
CA PRO A 478 41.17 -40.01 -0.07
C PRO A 478 40.14 -41.16 0.01
N ALA A 479 38.91 -40.85 -0.46
CA ALA A 479 37.90 -41.68 -1.15
C ALA A 479 37.57 -43.11 -0.67
N GLY A 480 36.27 -43.38 -0.50
CA GLY A 480 35.66 -44.73 -0.50
C GLY A 480 34.15 -44.62 -0.24
N GLU A 481 33.31 -44.69 -1.27
CA GLU A 481 32.58 -45.90 -1.74
C GLU A 481 31.24 -46.17 -1.01
N VAL A 482 30.17 -45.91 -1.76
CA VAL A 482 28.82 -46.51 -1.70
C VAL A 482 28.96 -48.04 -1.88
N PRO A 483 28.19 -48.95 -1.20
CA PRO A 483 26.91 -49.49 -1.77
C PRO A 483 25.96 -50.17 -0.71
N PRO A 484 24.97 -51.03 -1.06
CA PRO A 484 23.60 -50.60 -1.37
C PRO A 484 22.46 -51.52 -0.80
N ALA A 485 21.21 -51.12 -1.08
CA ALA A 485 20.05 -51.93 -1.51
C ALA A 485 19.34 -52.99 -0.62
N ALA A 486 18.09 -53.22 -1.04
CA ALA A 486 17.10 -54.27 -0.74
C ALA A 486 16.20 -53.98 0.46
N GLY A 487 14.88 -54.05 0.39
CA GLY A 487 13.89 -54.68 -0.52
C GLY A 487 12.65 -54.92 0.37
N ASP A 488 11.45 -55.26 -0.04
CA ASP A 488 10.70 -55.42 -1.28
C ASP A 488 9.31 -55.91 -0.79
N GLU A 489 8.34 -55.95 -1.70
CA GLU A 489 7.04 -56.66 -1.64
C GLU A 489 5.81 -56.01 -0.96
N ASP A 490 4.57 -56.09 -1.48
CA ASP A 490 3.90 -56.17 -2.81
C ASP A 490 2.40 -56.46 -2.52
N LYS A 491 1.54 -56.19 -3.52
CA LYS A 491 0.17 -56.74 -3.81
C LYS A 491 -1.05 -56.00 -3.25
N SER A 492 -2.11 -55.70 -4.03
CA SER A 492 -2.43 -56.00 -5.44
C SER A 492 -3.71 -55.29 -5.92
N ALA A 493 -3.65 -54.79 -7.17
CA ALA A 493 -4.63 -54.69 -8.26
C ALA A 493 -6.16 -54.85 -8.06
N THR A 494 -6.96 -53.98 -8.70
CA THR A 494 -7.79 -54.32 -9.90
C THR A 494 -8.56 -53.10 -10.49
N THR A 495 -8.57 -53.01 -11.82
CA THR A 495 -9.47 -52.24 -12.73
C THR A 495 -9.97 -53.27 -13.80
N PRO A 496 -10.89 -53.03 -14.78
CA PRO A 496 -11.29 -51.75 -15.42
C PRO A 496 -12.76 -51.61 -15.99
N ARG A 497 -13.04 -50.39 -16.53
CA ARG A 497 -13.73 -50.05 -17.81
C ARG A 497 -15.28 -49.93 -17.97
N ARG A 498 -15.68 -48.79 -18.59
CA ARG A 498 -16.64 -48.49 -19.73
C ARG A 498 -17.73 -47.44 -19.40
N SER A 499 -17.72 -46.24 -20.00
CA SER A 499 -18.30 -45.77 -21.28
C SER A 499 -19.84 -45.80 -21.39
N ALA A 500 -20.51 -44.65 -21.57
CA ALA A 500 -21.47 -44.35 -22.65
C ALA A 500 -22.18 -42.98 -22.51
N SER A 501 -22.38 -42.35 -23.68
CA SER A 501 -23.17 -41.17 -24.06
C SER A 501 -24.66 -41.18 -23.69
N PHE A 502 -25.35 -40.03 -23.69
CA PHE A 502 -26.71 -39.90 -24.27
C PHE A 502 -27.09 -38.45 -24.65
N ARG A 503 -27.86 -38.34 -25.74
CA ARG A 503 -28.43 -37.16 -26.42
C ARG A 503 -29.84 -36.80 -25.90
N ASP A 504 -30.16 -35.51 -25.95
CA ASP A 504 -31.33 -34.81 -26.56
C ASP A 504 -32.77 -35.41 -26.50
N GLN A 505 -33.74 -34.55 -26.09
CA GLN A 505 -35.21 -34.50 -26.25
C GLN A 505 -35.82 -33.77 -25.02
N GLY A 506 -36.75 -32.81 -25.02
CA GLY A 506 -37.58 -32.12 -26.02
C GLY A 506 -38.87 -31.57 -25.34
N ARG A 507 -39.14 -30.26 -25.52
CA ARG A 507 -40.45 -29.51 -25.60
C ARG A 507 -41.61 -29.59 -24.56
N PHE A 508 -42.34 -28.45 -24.55
CA PHE A 508 -43.71 -28.10 -24.07
C PHE A 508 -43.81 -27.50 -22.66
N SER A 509 -44.64 -26.49 -22.32
CA SER A 509 -45.55 -25.56 -23.03
C SER A 509 -46.01 -24.57 -21.95
N LEU A 510 -46.11 -23.26 -22.21
CA LEU A 510 -46.78 -22.32 -21.31
C LEU A 510 -47.98 -21.68 -22.01
N THR A 511 -49.12 -21.78 -21.33
CA THR A 511 -50.43 -21.23 -21.65
C THR A 511 -50.61 -19.83 -21.04
N SER A 512 -51.32 -18.96 -21.77
CA SER A 512 -51.71 -17.58 -21.46
C SER A 512 -52.50 -17.38 -20.16
N PRO A 513 -52.58 -16.14 -19.65
CA PRO A 513 -53.75 -15.24 -19.85
C PRO A 513 -53.30 -13.77 -20.09
N GLY A 514 -54.06 -12.78 -20.57
CA GLY A 514 -55.49 -12.57 -20.78
C GLY A 514 -55.83 -11.08 -20.51
N ASP A 515 -56.12 -10.32 -21.56
CA ASP A 515 -56.86 -9.04 -21.71
C ASP A 515 -56.68 -7.84 -20.74
N VAL A 516 -56.09 -6.76 -21.27
CA VAL A 516 -56.51 -5.35 -21.04
C VAL A 516 -56.55 -4.63 -22.40
N SER A 517 -57.58 -3.80 -22.59
CA SER A 517 -58.19 -3.34 -23.85
C SER A 517 -57.37 -2.42 -24.78
N ASP A 518 -57.54 -2.65 -26.08
CA ASP A 518 -56.81 -2.14 -27.25
C ASP A 518 -57.05 -0.68 -27.72
N ASP A 519 -57.87 0.15 -27.06
CA ASP A 519 -58.35 1.40 -27.70
C ASP A 519 -57.57 2.69 -27.36
N GLU A 520 -56.56 2.67 -26.49
CA GLU A 520 -55.69 3.85 -26.22
C GLU A 520 -54.23 3.68 -26.67
N ALA A 521 -53.80 2.48 -27.07
CA ALA A 521 -52.46 2.22 -27.60
C ALA A 521 -52.33 2.53 -29.11
N ALA A 522 -53.44 2.48 -29.85
CA ALA A 522 -53.41 2.57 -31.31
C ALA A 522 -53.11 3.99 -31.85
N THR A 523 -53.40 5.05 -31.10
CA THR A 523 -53.15 6.44 -31.57
C THR A 523 -51.73 6.93 -31.32
N ALA A 524 -51.02 6.35 -30.35
CA ALA A 524 -49.61 6.66 -30.09
C ALA A 524 -48.66 5.90 -31.02
N GLU A 525 -49.00 4.66 -31.41
CA GLU A 525 -48.19 3.88 -32.35
C GLU A 525 -48.31 4.39 -33.80
N GLU A 526 -49.46 4.93 -34.23
CA GLU A 526 -49.58 5.51 -35.58
C GLU A 526 -48.86 6.87 -35.71
N GLU A 527 -48.81 7.72 -34.67
CA GLU A 527 -48.03 8.97 -34.72
C GLU A 527 -46.51 8.74 -34.59
N LEU A 528 -46.07 7.65 -33.95
CA LEU A 528 -44.67 7.24 -33.96
C LEU A 528 -44.26 6.52 -35.26
N ALA A 529 -45.16 5.74 -35.85
CA ALA A 529 -44.92 5.03 -37.12
C ALA A 529 -44.89 5.97 -38.34
N ILE A 530 -45.60 7.10 -38.30
CA ILE A 530 -45.65 8.07 -39.41
C ILE A 530 -44.45 9.04 -39.42
N ARG A 531 -43.54 8.99 -38.43
CA ARG A 531 -42.25 9.70 -38.46
C ARG A 531 -41.02 8.80 -38.68
N VAL A 532 -41.20 7.51 -38.95
CA VAL A 532 -40.11 6.56 -39.23
C VAL A 532 -40.13 6.03 -40.68
N SER A 533 -41.10 6.42 -41.51
CA SER A 533 -41.20 5.92 -42.90
C SER A 533 -40.46 6.79 -43.94
N GLY A 534 -39.26 7.25 -43.64
CA GLY A 534 -38.36 7.88 -44.60
C GLY A 534 -36.90 7.53 -44.29
N ASP A 535 -36.24 6.81 -45.22
CA ASP A 535 -34.82 6.43 -45.27
C ASP A 535 -34.35 5.18 -44.48
N ALA A 536 -35.00 4.03 -44.68
CA ALA A 536 -34.44 2.73 -44.30
C ALA A 536 -33.36 2.18 -45.26
N ASP A 537 -33.09 2.86 -46.39
CA ASP A 537 -32.20 2.39 -47.47
C ASP A 537 -30.79 3.04 -47.44
N THR A 538 -30.48 3.82 -46.38
CA THR A 538 -29.26 4.67 -46.32
C THR A 538 -28.47 4.60 -45.00
N ASP A 539 -28.87 3.76 -44.03
CA ASP A 539 -28.17 3.65 -42.73
C ASP A 539 -27.24 2.42 -42.67
N PRO A 540 -25.94 2.57 -42.36
CA PRO A 540 -25.03 1.45 -42.15
C PRO A 540 -25.42 0.55 -40.96
N PRO A 541 -24.88 -0.67 -40.83
CA PRO A 541 -25.17 -1.56 -39.72
C PRO A 541 -24.97 -0.90 -38.36
N ARG A 542 -25.93 -1.15 -37.44
CA ARG A 542 -25.83 -0.66 -36.05
C ARG A 542 -24.88 -1.48 -35.20
N THR A 543 -24.64 -2.73 -35.59
CA THR A 543 -23.75 -3.65 -34.89
C THR A 543 -22.69 -4.22 -35.82
N ALA A 544 -21.52 -4.50 -35.26
CA ALA A 544 -20.39 -5.10 -35.95
C ALA A 544 -19.48 -5.82 -34.94
N TYR A 545 -18.48 -6.55 -35.42
CA TYR A 545 -17.43 -7.13 -34.59
C TYR A 545 -16.07 -6.50 -34.92
N ALA A 546 -15.14 -6.54 -33.97
CA ALA A 546 -13.79 -6.09 -34.21
C ALA A 546 -13.08 -6.94 -35.28
N HIS A 547 -12.43 -6.29 -36.24
CA HIS A 547 -11.58 -6.94 -37.25
C HIS A 547 -10.11 -6.64 -36.91
N LEU A 548 -9.38 -7.63 -36.40
CA LEU A 548 -7.96 -7.52 -36.05
C LEU A 548 -7.19 -8.71 -36.63
N ARG A 549 -6.63 -8.55 -37.83
CA ARG A 549 -5.96 -9.65 -38.55
C ARG A 549 -4.45 -9.43 -38.58
N CYS A 550 -3.71 -10.35 -37.97
CA CYS A 550 -2.24 -10.41 -38.00
C CYS A 550 -1.76 -11.86 -37.82
N PRO A 551 -0.49 -12.18 -38.14
CA PRO A 551 0.07 -13.50 -37.89
C PRO A 551 -0.02 -13.90 -36.41
N ARG A 552 -0.29 -15.17 -36.14
CA ARG A 552 -0.35 -15.71 -34.76
C ARG A 552 0.99 -15.66 -34.04
N ALA A 553 2.09 -15.65 -34.79
CA ALA A 553 3.43 -15.49 -34.26
C ALA A 553 4.31 -14.73 -35.24
N VAL A 554 5.21 -13.91 -34.70
CA VAL A 554 6.15 -13.05 -35.43
C VAL A 554 7.53 -13.18 -34.79
N THR A 555 8.59 -12.80 -35.52
CA THR A 555 9.96 -12.76 -34.98
C THR A 555 10.30 -11.34 -34.56
N ALA A 556 11.04 -11.19 -33.46
CA ALA A 556 11.57 -9.90 -33.02
C ALA A 556 12.41 -9.25 -34.15
N GLY A 557 12.12 -8.00 -34.46
CA GLY A 557 12.76 -7.24 -35.55
C GLY A 557 12.10 -7.38 -36.93
N ASP A 558 11.20 -8.35 -37.15
CA ASP A 558 10.48 -8.49 -38.41
C ASP A 558 9.25 -7.56 -38.46
N GLU A 559 9.05 -6.89 -39.59
CA GLU A 559 7.84 -6.11 -39.90
C GLU A 559 6.71 -7.07 -40.32
N PHE A 560 5.49 -6.83 -39.83
CA PHE A 560 4.28 -7.56 -40.21
C PHE A 560 3.07 -6.63 -40.33
N ASP A 561 2.09 -7.09 -41.13
CA ASP A 561 0.84 -6.36 -41.35
C ASP A 561 -0.18 -6.67 -40.23
N LEU A 562 -0.76 -5.60 -39.69
CA LEU A 562 -1.94 -5.62 -38.83
C LEU A 562 -3.09 -4.92 -39.56
N GLU A 563 -4.11 -5.68 -39.96
CA GLU A 563 -5.34 -5.13 -40.51
C GLU A 563 -6.33 -4.84 -39.36
N VAL A 564 -6.76 -3.58 -39.22
CA VAL A 564 -7.62 -3.08 -38.15
C VAL A 564 -8.89 -2.48 -38.73
N GLY A 565 -10.06 -2.87 -38.22
CA GLY A 565 -11.34 -2.33 -38.63
C GLY A 565 -12.51 -2.99 -37.92
N ILE A 566 -13.65 -3.07 -38.61
CA ILE A 566 -14.83 -3.82 -38.16
C ILE A 566 -15.27 -4.83 -39.22
N ALA A 567 -15.94 -5.90 -38.77
CA ALA A 567 -16.43 -7.01 -39.59
C ALA A 567 -17.89 -7.35 -39.27
N LYS A 568 -18.53 -8.10 -40.18
CA LYS A 568 -19.90 -8.58 -40.00
C LYS A 568 -20.03 -9.70 -38.99
N ASP A 569 -19.07 -10.61 -39.00
CA ASP A 569 -19.07 -11.85 -38.23
C ASP A 569 -17.88 -11.83 -37.25
N PRO A 570 -18.00 -12.45 -36.06
CA PRO A 570 -16.92 -12.49 -35.08
C PRO A 570 -15.75 -13.35 -35.57
N ASP A 571 -14.53 -12.93 -35.23
CA ASP A 571 -13.30 -13.69 -35.45
C ASP A 571 -12.91 -14.43 -34.17
N SER A 572 -12.71 -15.75 -34.25
CA SER A 572 -12.29 -16.59 -33.12
C SER A 572 -10.93 -16.19 -32.53
N GLU A 573 -10.07 -15.53 -33.29
CA GLU A 573 -8.75 -15.07 -32.84
C GLU A 573 -8.77 -13.67 -32.20
N VAL A 574 -9.92 -13.01 -32.22
CA VAL A 574 -10.14 -11.66 -31.70
C VAL A 574 -11.01 -11.72 -30.45
N ALA A 575 -10.47 -11.17 -29.37
CA ALA A 575 -11.11 -11.10 -28.07
C ALA A 575 -11.83 -9.77 -27.92
N GLY A 576 -13.16 -9.73 -28.06
CA GLY A 576 -13.95 -8.53 -27.85
C GLY A 576 -15.45 -8.79 -27.96
N PRO A 577 -16.30 -7.86 -27.47
CA PRO A 577 -17.74 -7.99 -27.60
C PRO A 577 -18.22 -7.66 -29.02
N GLU A 578 -19.52 -7.83 -29.26
CA GLU A 578 -20.19 -7.11 -30.35
C GLU A 578 -20.04 -5.61 -30.11
N LEU A 579 -19.78 -4.83 -31.14
CA LEU A 579 -19.69 -3.38 -31.09
C LEU A 579 -21.04 -2.81 -31.50
N VAL A 580 -21.62 -1.96 -30.66
CA VAL A 580 -22.93 -1.35 -30.91
C VAL A 580 -22.78 0.17 -30.93
N ARG A 581 -23.11 0.79 -32.05
CA ARG A 581 -22.98 2.25 -32.19
C ARG A 581 -24.09 2.99 -31.41
N PRO A 582 -23.84 4.21 -30.92
CA PRO A 582 -24.80 4.97 -30.11
C PRO A 582 -26.11 5.29 -30.83
N ILE A 583 -27.20 5.49 -30.07
CA ILE A 583 -28.54 5.77 -30.64
C ILE A 583 -28.57 7.07 -31.46
N TRP A 584 -27.80 8.08 -31.03
CA TRP A 584 -27.68 9.36 -31.73
C TRP A 584 -26.93 9.28 -33.06
N SER A 585 -26.12 8.22 -33.28
CA SER A 585 -25.46 7.97 -34.56
C SER A 585 -26.47 7.38 -35.56
N ARG A 586 -26.88 8.19 -36.54
CA ARG A 586 -27.82 7.85 -37.62
C ARG A 586 -27.21 8.21 -38.98
N GLY A 587 -27.32 7.30 -39.95
CA GLY A 587 -26.71 7.47 -41.27
C GLY A 587 -25.22 7.13 -41.27
N PRO A 588 -24.50 7.49 -42.36
CA PRO A 588 -23.05 7.35 -42.45
C PRO A 588 -22.33 8.01 -41.26
N TYR A 589 -21.30 7.34 -40.73
CA TYR A 589 -20.56 7.80 -39.57
C TYR A 589 -19.05 7.55 -39.73
N VAL A 590 -18.25 8.20 -38.88
CA VAL A 590 -16.81 7.95 -38.79
C VAL A 590 -16.57 7.06 -37.58
N LEU A 591 -15.94 5.91 -37.81
CA LEU A 591 -15.43 5.02 -36.78
C LEU A 591 -13.97 5.41 -36.50
N THR A 592 -13.65 5.80 -35.28
CA THR A 592 -12.26 5.98 -34.87
C THR A 592 -11.75 4.69 -34.26
N VAL A 593 -10.59 4.22 -34.71
CA VAL A 593 -9.86 3.10 -34.11
C VAL A 593 -8.56 3.61 -33.50
N GLN A 594 -8.37 3.34 -32.22
CA GLN A 594 -7.14 3.66 -31.48
C GLN A 594 -6.40 2.37 -31.17
N VAL A 595 -5.21 2.20 -31.75
CA VAL A 595 -4.38 1.00 -31.60
C VAL A 595 -3.32 1.23 -30.52
N VAL A 596 -3.30 0.37 -29.51
CA VAL A 596 -2.23 0.29 -28.52
C VAL A 596 -1.55 -1.07 -28.70
N ALA A 597 -0.39 -1.05 -29.33
CA ALA A 597 0.40 -2.24 -29.66
C ALA A 597 1.73 -2.22 -28.90
N GLU A 598 1.65 -2.39 -27.59
CA GLU A 598 2.81 -2.34 -26.73
C GLU A 598 3.79 -3.50 -26.99
N GLY A 599 5.08 -3.20 -27.10
CA GLY A 599 6.09 -4.17 -27.56
C GLY A 599 6.24 -4.22 -29.07
N PHE A 600 5.57 -3.34 -29.79
CA PHE A 600 5.73 -3.14 -31.22
C PHE A 600 6.09 -1.69 -31.50
N THR A 601 6.82 -1.49 -32.60
CA THR A 601 7.10 -0.17 -33.16
C THR A 601 6.29 -0.02 -34.44
N LEU A 602 5.48 1.03 -34.52
CA LEU A 602 4.80 1.42 -35.76
C LEU A 602 5.82 1.90 -36.80
N LYS A 603 5.56 1.59 -38.06
CA LYS A 603 6.37 2.07 -39.17
C LYS A 603 6.40 3.60 -39.18
N PRO A 604 7.58 4.23 -39.36
CA PRO A 604 7.70 5.68 -39.32
C PRO A 604 6.73 6.38 -40.29
N GLY A 605 5.89 7.27 -39.75
CA GLY A 605 4.89 8.03 -40.49
C GLY A 605 3.48 7.41 -40.52
N GLU A 606 3.32 6.18 -40.03
CA GLU A 606 2.01 5.64 -39.69
C GLU A 606 1.56 6.13 -38.32
N MET A 607 0.24 6.10 -38.10
CA MET A 607 -0.37 6.61 -36.87
C MET A 607 -1.06 5.46 -36.14
N SER A 608 -1.13 5.52 -34.82
CA SER A 608 -1.92 4.55 -34.04
C SER A 608 -3.43 4.86 -34.07
N ARG A 609 -3.81 6.10 -34.38
CA ARG A 609 -5.20 6.56 -34.53
C ARG A 609 -5.64 6.64 -35.99
N HIS A 610 -6.79 6.02 -36.32
CA HIS A 610 -7.37 6.07 -37.66
C HIS A 610 -8.87 6.36 -37.67
N GLU A 611 -9.30 7.20 -38.60
CA GLU A 611 -10.71 7.48 -38.89
C GLU A 611 -11.17 6.69 -40.12
N LEU A 612 -12.18 5.85 -39.94
CA LEU A 612 -12.71 4.94 -40.95
C LEU A 612 -14.17 5.33 -41.26
N PRO A 613 -14.44 5.91 -42.44
CA PRO A 613 -15.82 6.19 -42.86
C PRO A 613 -16.61 4.90 -43.04
N VAL A 614 -17.73 4.79 -42.35
CA VAL A 614 -18.69 3.68 -42.45
C VAL A 614 -19.92 4.18 -43.21
N THR A 615 -20.17 3.57 -44.37
CA THR A 615 -21.32 3.89 -45.24
C THR A 615 -22.08 2.62 -45.61
N VAL A 616 -23.23 2.75 -46.26
CA VAL A 616 -23.99 1.58 -46.76
C VAL A 616 -23.17 0.81 -47.82
N GLU A 617 -22.39 1.52 -48.63
CA GLU A 617 -21.53 0.93 -49.66
C GLU A 617 -20.26 0.29 -49.08
N LYS A 618 -19.74 0.84 -47.97
CA LYS A 618 -18.57 0.31 -47.26
C LYS A 618 -18.90 0.13 -45.77
N PRO A 619 -19.72 -0.88 -45.41
CA PRO A 619 -20.23 -1.06 -44.04
C PRO A 619 -19.19 -1.61 -43.06
N TYR A 620 -18.09 -2.18 -43.57
CA TYR A 620 -17.05 -2.84 -42.78
C TYR A 620 -15.65 -2.36 -43.23
N PRO A 621 -15.29 -1.08 -42.97
CA PRO A 621 -13.99 -0.56 -43.36
C PRO A 621 -12.86 -1.12 -42.48
N ALA A 622 -11.68 -1.23 -43.08
CA ALA A 622 -10.44 -1.57 -42.38
C ALA A 622 -9.26 -0.77 -42.96
N VAL A 623 -8.18 -0.68 -42.19
CA VAL A 623 -6.88 -0.08 -42.53
C VAL A 623 -5.77 -1.08 -42.18
N VAL A 624 -4.65 -1.00 -42.89
CA VAL A 624 -3.46 -1.84 -42.61
C VAL A 624 -2.38 -0.97 -41.98
N LEU A 625 -1.85 -1.43 -40.86
CA LEU A 625 -0.70 -0.88 -40.15
C LEU A 625 0.46 -1.85 -40.24
N HIS A 626 1.68 -1.33 -40.22
CA HIS A 626 2.89 -2.12 -40.25
C HIS A 626 3.60 -2.01 -38.89
N LEU A 627 3.69 -3.14 -38.21
CA LEU A 627 4.28 -3.24 -36.88
C LEU A 627 5.56 -4.05 -36.94
N THR A 628 6.57 -3.61 -36.19
CA THR A 628 7.81 -4.37 -35.97
C THR A 628 7.89 -4.78 -34.52
N ALA A 629 8.06 -6.07 -34.24
CA ALA A 629 8.19 -6.55 -32.87
C ALA A 629 9.50 -6.09 -32.24
N ASN A 630 9.43 -5.50 -31.05
CA ASN A 630 10.61 -4.97 -30.37
C ASN A 630 11.56 -6.12 -29.94
N PRO A 631 12.88 -5.86 -29.83
CA PRO A 631 13.83 -6.84 -29.32
C PRO A 631 13.47 -7.33 -27.91
N GLN A 632 13.74 -8.61 -27.62
CA GLN A 632 13.44 -9.25 -26.35
C GLN A 632 14.52 -10.26 -25.93
N THR A 633 14.56 -10.61 -24.64
CA THR A 633 15.54 -11.54 -24.07
C THR A 633 15.03 -12.98 -24.05
N GLU A 634 13.74 -13.20 -23.76
CA GLU A 634 13.13 -14.52 -23.74
C GLU A 634 12.88 -15.10 -25.14
N ASP A 635 12.94 -16.43 -25.26
CA ASP A 635 12.77 -17.13 -26.53
C ASP A 635 11.39 -16.90 -27.16
N VAL A 636 10.35 -16.81 -26.33
CA VAL A 636 8.96 -16.52 -26.74
C VAL A 636 8.29 -15.65 -25.70
N VAL A 637 7.75 -14.50 -26.12
CA VAL A 637 6.98 -13.59 -25.26
C VAL A 637 5.57 -13.44 -25.83
N PRO A 638 4.51 -13.72 -25.06
CA PRO A 638 3.15 -13.39 -25.49
C PRO A 638 2.97 -11.87 -25.46
N ARG A 639 2.46 -11.31 -26.55
CA ARG A 639 2.10 -9.89 -26.65
C ARG A 639 0.63 -9.77 -27.03
N MET A 640 0.04 -8.64 -26.67
CA MET A 640 -1.35 -8.31 -26.96
C MET A 640 -1.38 -6.99 -27.74
N ILE A 641 -2.17 -6.95 -28.80
CA ILE A 641 -2.55 -5.71 -29.47
C ILE A 641 -3.96 -5.36 -28.99
N GLN A 642 -4.13 -4.17 -28.43
CA GLN A 642 -5.41 -3.64 -28.00
C GLN A 642 -5.90 -2.61 -29.02
N VAL A 643 -7.20 -2.66 -29.35
CA VAL A 643 -7.85 -1.63 -30.16
C VAL A 643 -9.12 -1.17 -29.48
N THR A 644 -9.21 0.13 -29.23
CA THR A 644 -10.45 0.77 -28.77
C THR A 644 -11.18 1.37 -29.97
N TYR A 645 -12.49 1.18 -29.99
CA TYR A 645 -13.37 1.66 -31.05
C TYR A 645 -14.23 2.81 -30.52
N PHE A 646 -14.30 3.91 -31.26
CA PHE A 646 -15.10 5.07 -30.90
C PHE A 646 -16.04 5.50 -32.03
N VAL A 647 -17.18 6.05 -31.62
CA VAL A 647 -18.04 6.86 -32.49
C VAL A 647 -18.17 8.22 -31.81
N GLY A 648 -17.62 9.26 -32.44
CA GLY A 648 -17.32 10.50 -31.72
C GLY A 648 -16.29 10.24 -30.61
N SER A 649 -16.50 10.81 -29.43
CA SER A 649 -15.74 10.56 -28.21
C SER A 649 -16.31 9.39 -27.39
N GLN A 650 -17.40 8.76 -27.81
CA GLN A 650 -17.99 7.62 -27.08
C GLN A 650 -17.23 6.33 -27.43
N PRO A 651 -16.59 5.64 -26.46
CA PRO A 651 -16.05 4.31 -26.70
C PRO A 651 -17.20 3.31 -26.84
N ILE A 652 -17.21 2.55 -27.94
CA ILE A 652 -18.23 1.54 -28.26
C ILE A 652 -17.75 0.10 -28.02
N GLY A 653 -16.50 -0.07 -27.63
CA GLY A 653 -15.91 -1.35 -27.22
C GLY A 653 -14.40 -1.39 -27.36
N VAL A 654 -13.79 -2.40 -26.75
CA VAL A 654 -12.36 -2.71 -26.86
C VAL A 654 -12.22 -4.13 -27.35
N ALA A 655 -11.27 -4.36 -28.24
CA ALA A 655 -10.90 -5.69 -28.69
C ALA A 655 -9.39 -5.93 -28.56
N TYR A 656 -9.04 -7.20 -28.41
CA TYR A 656 -7.69 -7.66 -28.17
C TYR A 656 -7.29 -8.74 -29.16
N ARG A 657 -6.03 -8.71 -29.59
CA ARG A 657 -5.44 -9.71 -30.47
C ARG A 657 -4.14 -10.22 -29.87
N ALA A 658 -4.13 -11.49 -29.48
CA ALA A 658 -2.95 -12.16 -28.90
C ALA A 658 -2.04 -12.73 -29.99
N LEU A 659 -0.73 -12.52 -29.85
CA LEU A 659 0.29 -13.14 -30.70
C LEU A 659 1.55 -13.48 -29.90
N ALA A 660 2.32 -14.47 -30.38
CA ALA A 660 3.62 -14.79 -29.81
C ALA A 660 4.75 -14.09 -30.58
N VAL A 661 5.61 -13.36 -29.86
CA VAL A 661 6.86 -12.83 -30.40
C VAL A 661 7.97 -13.81 -30.09
N ARG A 662 8.65 -14.30 -31.13
CA ARG A 662 9.80 -15.19 -31.04
C ARG A 662 11.06 -14.36 -31.05
N LYS A 663 12.06 -14.77 -30.27
CA LYS A 663 13.40 -14.17 -30.34
C LYS A 663 14.04 -14.36 -31.72
N GLU A 664 13.93 -15.58 -32.26
CA GLU A 664 14.47 -15.97 -33.56
C GLU A 664 13.49 -16.92 -34.26
N GLU A 665 13.49 -16.94 -35.59
CA GLU A 665 12.58 -17.75 -36.41
C GLU A 665 12.71 -19.26 -36.13
N SER A 666 13.91 -19.70 -35.72
CA SER A 666 14.24 -21.09 -35.39
C SER A 666 13.49 -21.62 -34.16
N VAL A 667 12.93 -20.74 -33.33
CA VAL A 667 12.20 -21.11 -32.11
C VAL A 667 10.79 -21.61 -32.48
N SER A 668 10.52 -22.87 -32.14
CA SER A 668 9.20 -23.48 -32.32
C SER A 668 8.21 -22.94 -31.29
N VAL A 669 7.09 -22.37 -31.76
CA VAL A 669 5.97 -21.96 -30.90
C VAL A 669 4.80 -22.90 -31.12
N THR A 670 4.31 -23.52 -30.05
CA THR A 670 3.01 -24.16 -30.03
C THR A 670 2.04 -23.21 -29.34
N LEU A 671 1.19 -22.54 -30.13
CA LEU A 671 0.13 -21.69 -29.57
C LEU A 671 -1.10 -22.55 -29.30
N PRO A 672 -1.72 -22.46 -28.12
CA PRO A 672 -3.05 -23.01 -27.92
C PRO A 672 -4.03 -22.38 -28.92
N ASP A 673 -5.07 -23.13 -29.29
CA ASP A 673 -6.19 -22.57 -30.04
C ASP A 673 -6.77 -21.38 -29.25
N PRO A 674 -7.14 -20.29 -29.93
CA PRO A 674 -7.69 -19.14 -29.23
C PRO A 674 -9.00 -19.59 -28.57
N VAL A 675 -9.17 -19.28 -27.28
CA VAL A 675 -10.43 -19.53 -26.60
C VAL A 675 -11.40 -18.45 -27.08
N PRO A 676 -12.50 -18.81 -27.77
CA PRO A 676 -13.52 -17.82 -28.15
C PRO A 676 -14.08 -17.22 -26.87
N LEU A 677 -13.97 -15.90 -26.72
CA LEU A 677 -14.62 -15.22 -25.61
C LEU A 677 -16.10 -15.12 -25.91
N GLY A 678 -16.91 -15.65 -24.99
CA GLY A 678 -18.37 -15.63 -25.12
C GLY A 678 -18.85 -14.20 -25.38
N SER A 679 -19.62 -14.04 -26.45
CA SER A 679 -20.27 -12.78 -26.80
C SER A 679 -21.20 -12.39 -25.66
N VAL A 680 -20.87 -11.30 -24.96
CA VAL A 680 -21.85 -10.58 -24.16
C VAL A 680 -22.38 -9.48 -25.06
N MET A 681 -23.71 -9.45 -25.19
CA MET A 681 -24.43 -8.47 -25.98
C MET A 681 -24.20 -7.09 -25.35
N THR A 682 -23.47 -6.21 -26.03
CA THR A 682 -23.34 -4.81 -25.64
C THR A 682 -24.71 -4.15 -25.77
N VAL A 683 -25.14 -3.48 -24.71
CA VAL A 683 -26.36 -2.66 -24.76
C VAL A 683 -25.98 -1.34 -25.44
N PRO A 684 -26.74 -0.87 -26.46
CA PRO A 684 -26.50 0.44 -27.04
C PRO A 684 -26.50 1.51 -25.94
N GLY A 685 -25.51 2.41 -25.96
CA GLY A 685 -25.58 3.63 -25.14
C GLY A 685 -26.87 4.38 -25.46
N ASP A 686 -27.72 4.54 -24.45
CA ASP A 686 -29.01 5.24 -24.53
C ASP A 686 -28.89 6.75 -24.26
N GLY A 687 -27.65 7.24 -24.23
CA GLY A 687 -27.29 8.64 -24.11
C GLY A 687 -27.91 9.53 -25.16
N ALA A 688 -28.38 10.70 -24.72
CA ALA A 688 -28.80 11.78 -25.60
C ALA A 688 -27.62 12.59 -26.15
N THR A 689 -26.42 12.51 -25.53
CA THR A 689 -25.27 13.39 -25.82
C THR A 689 -23.93 12.71 -25.60
N GLU A 690 -23.05 12.84 -26.58
CA GLU A 690 -21.62 12.45 -26.56
C GLU A 690 -20.82 13.24 -25.49
N PRO A 691 -19.82 12.63 -24.81
CA PRO A 691 -18.91 13.33 -23.89
C PRO A 691 -18.05 14.42 -24.57
N ASP A 692 -17.66 15.46 -23.84
CA ASP A 692 -16.80 16.51 -24.40
C ASP A 692 -15.33 16.09 -24.53
N LEU A 693 -14.86 15.23 -23.62
CA LEU A 693 -13.53 14.64 -23.66
C LEU A 693 -13.58 13.23 -23.07
N THR A 694 -13.08 12.27 -23.82
CA THR A 694 -12.78 10.93 -23.32
C THR A 694 -11.27 10.77 -23.21
N VAL A 695 -10.81 10.37 -22.03
CA VAL A 695 -9.41 10.08 -21.71
C VAL A 695 -9.29 8.59 -21.47
N GLN A 696 -8.44 7.92 -22.23
CA GLN A 696 -8.15 6.51 -22.02
C GLN A 696 -6.75 6.36 -21.44
N ILE A 697 -6.64 5.60 -20.34
CA ILE A 697 -5.40 5.36 -19.58
C ILE A 697 -5.13 3.85 -19.55
N THR A 698 -4.09 3.37 -20.22
CA THR A 698 -3.68 1.97 -20.21
C THR A 698 -2.33 1.80 -19.53
N GLU A 699 -2.05 0.62 -18.99
CA GLU A 699 -0.73 0.27 -18.47
C GLU A 699 0.30 0.23 -19.61
N GLY A 700 1.56 0.57 -19.31
CA GLY A 700 2.71 0.45 -20.21
C GLY A 700 3.59 -0.77 -19.89
N GLN A 701 4.79 -0.81 -20.49
CA GLN A 701 5.72 -1.95 -20.37
C GLN A 701 6.30 -2.12 -18.98
N VAL A 702 6.62 -1.01 -18.33
CA VAL A 702 7.16 -0.99 -16.99
C VAL A 702 6.00 -0.77 -16.03
N ALA A 703 5.99 -1.50 -14.91
CA ALA A 703 5.01 -1.25 -13.86
C ALA A 703 5.08 0.24 -13.44
N GLY A 704 3.93 0.91 -13.48
CA GLY A 704 3.83 2.36 -13.23
C GLY A 704 3.88 3.25 -14.47
N ASP A 705 4.24 2.73 -15.64
CA ASP A 705 4.07 3.47 -16.90
C ASP A 705 2.59 3.52 -17.29
N LEU A 706 2.12 4.69 -17.70
CA LEU A 706 0.76 4.95 -18.13
C LEU A 706 0.75 5.54 -19.55
N LEU A 707 -0.08 4.99 -20.42
CA LEU A 707 -0.30 5.45 -21.79
C LEU A 707 -1.65 6.16 -21.88
N TRP A 708 -1.63 7.40 -22.39
CA TRP A 708 -2.76 8.31 -22.45
C TRP A 708 -3.18 8.56 -23.89
N THR A 709 -4.46 8.36 -24.17
CA THR A 709 -5.08 8.69 -25.46
C THR A 709 -6.35 9.50 -25.25
N PHE A 710 -6.70 10.32 -26.24
CA PHE A 710 -7.72 11.35 -26.09
C PHE A 710 -8.67 11.37 -27.29
N GLU A 711 -9.97 11.44 -27.02
CA GLU A 711 -10.99 11.66 -28.03
C GLU A 711 -11.89 12.84 -27.63
N THR A 712 -12.12 13.77 -28.56
CA THR A 712 -13.02 14.91 -28.35
C THR A 712 -13.60 15.40 -29.67
N PRO A 713 -14.88 15.81 -29.71
CA PRO A 713 -15.48 16.40 -30.91
C PRO A 713 -15.04 17.85 -31.15
N HIS A 714 -14.36 18.48 -30.19
CA HIS A 714 -14.14 19.93 -30.19
C HIS A 714 -12.85 20.36 -30.90
N VAL A 715 -11.80 19.53 -30.81
CA VAL A 715 -10.45 19.90 -31.22
C VAL A 715 -9.65 18.69 -31.69
N ALA A 716 -8.63 18.93 -32.52
CA ALA A 716 -7.67 17.88 -32.89
C ALA A 716 -6.91 17.37 -31.65
N THR A 717 -6.79 16.05 -31.55
CA THR A 717 -6.07 15.33 -30.49
C THR A 717 -4.73 14.78 -30.98
N PRO A 718 -3.77 14.49 -30.08
CA PRO A 718 -2.60 13.71 -30.42
C PRO A 718 -2.99 12.38 -31.05
N THR A 719 -2.30 11.99 -32.13
CA THR A 719 -2.54 10.72 -32.82
C THR A 719 -1.84 9.54 -32.17
N GLU A 720 -0.73 9.80 -31.47
CA GLU A 720 0.03 8.81 -30.71
C GLU A 720 -0.28 8.87 -29.22
N PRO A 721 -0.23 7.74 -28.49
CA PRO A 721 -0.32 7.74 -27.04
C PRO A 721 0.79 8.58 -26.41
N VAL A 722 0.43 9.35 -25.39
CA VAL A 722 1.39 10.09 -24.54
C VAL A 722 1.74 9.20 -23.35
N THR A 723 3.02 9.12 -22.98
CA THR A 723 3.47 8.28 -21.87
C THR A 723 3.82 9.12 -20.64
N THR A 724 3.36 8.70 -19.46
CA THR A 724 3.84 9.18 -18.16
C THR A 724 4.24 8.01 -17.27
N SER A 725 4.97 8.29 -16.18
CA SER A 725 5.32 7.31 -15.14
C SER A 725 4.81 7.82 -13.79
N ILE A 726 4.26 6.91 -12.98
CA ILE A 726 3.96 7.13 -11.56
C ILE A 726 4.98 6.45 -10.62
N ASP A 727 6.07 5.91 -11.19
CA ASP A 727 7.22 5.23 -10.55
C ASP A 727 6.91 3.93 -9.78
N ASP A 728 5.72 3.83 -9.18
CA ASP A 728 5.17 2.66 -8.51
C ASP A 728 3.95 2.11 -9.29
N ASP A 729 3.45 0.93 -8.92
CA ASP A 729 2.15 0.48 -9.44
C ASP A 729 0.99 1.38 -8.93
N PRO A 730 -0.12 1.51 -9.69
CA PRO A 730 -1.21 2.44 -9.35
C PRO A 730 -1.82 2.26 -7.94
N ASP A 731 -1.87 1.03 -7.43
CA ASP A 731 -2.38 0.73 -6.09
C ASP A 731 -1.41 1.20 -5.01
N THR A 732 -0.11 0.90 -5.16
CA THR A 732 0.93 1.39 -4.25
C THR A 732 0.99 2.92 -4.23
N PHE A 733 0.99 3.57 -5.39
CA PHE A 733 0.95 5.03 -5.51
C PHE A 733 -0.25 5.62 -4.75
N THR A 734 -1.42 5.02 -4.96
CA THR A 734 -2.68 5.42 -4.31
C THR A 734 -2.62 5.27 -2.80
N ARG A 735 -2.15 4.13 -2.29
CA ARG A 735 -1.98 3.89 -0.85
C ARG A 735 -1.05 4.91 -0.18
N GLN A 736 0.00 5.34 -0.87
CA GLN A 736 0.88 6.40 -0.35
C GLN A 736 0.17 7.76 -0.25
N LEU A 737 -0.70 8.12 -1.20
CA LEU A 737 -1.48 9.36 -1.12
C LEU A 737 -2.43 9.36 0.09
N ILE A 738 -3.07 8.23 0.30
CA ILE A 738 -4.05 8.00 1.36
C ILE A 738 -3.41 8.05 2.76
N ASN A 739 -2.26 7.41 2.94
CA ASN A 739 -1.56 7.41 4.24
C ASN A 739 -1.17 8.83 4.70
N ARG A 740 -1.19 9.82 3.78
CA ARG A 740 -0.98 11.24 4.12
C ARG A 740 -2.26 11.92 4.64
N MET A 741 -3.44 11.39 4.30
CA MET A 741 -4.77 11.87 4.75
C MET A 741 -5.12 11.44 6.17
N ASP A 742 -4.59 10.31 6.64
CA ASP A 742 -4.86 9.78 8.00
C ASP A 742 -4.16 10.56 9.13
N ARG A 743 -3.46 11.65 8.81
CA ARG A 743 -2.78 12.49 9.82
C ARG A 743 -3.73 13.57 10.35
N PRO A 744 -3.87 13.73 11.68
CA PRO A 744 -4.63 14.84 12.24
C PRO A 744 -4.04 16.16 11.75
N THR A 745 -4.84 16.95 11.04
CA THR A 745 -4.44 18.24 10.48
C THR A 745 -5.39 19.32 10.96
N ASP A 746 -5.19 19.80 12.19
CA ASP A 746 -5.99 20.89 12.76
C ASP A 746 -5.74 22.26 12.07
N LYS A 747 -4.67 22.38 11.27
CA LYS A 747 -4.37 23.53 10.39
C LYS A 747 -3.68 23.07 9.11
N GLY A 748 -4.03 23.69 7.97
CA GLY A 748 -3.33 23.49 6.69
C GLY A 748 -3.89 22.39 5.80
N LEU A 749 -5.10 21.89 6.08
CA LEU A 749 -5.80 20.89 5.26
C LEU A 749 -5.94 21.34 3.81
N GLY A 750 -6.24 22.62 3.57
CA GLY A 750 -6.31 23.16 2.22
C GLY A 750 -4.96 23.06 1.50
N GLY A 751 -3.86 23.25 2.22
CA GLY A 751 -2.49 23.04 1.73
C GLY A 751 -2.20 21.58 1.42
N LEU A 752 -2.54 20.65 2.32
CA LEU A 752 -2.36 19.22 2.13
C LEU A 752 -3.12 18.71 0.89
N MET A 753 -4.40 19.06 0.74
CA MET A 753 -5.20 18.65 -0.41
C MET A 753 -4.66 19.20 -1.73
N ARG A 754 -4.16 20.45 -1.73
CA ARG A 754 -3.47 21.01 -2.91
C ARG A 754 -2.17 20.28 -3.21
N GLY A 755 -1.41 19.87 -2.19
CA GLY A 755 -0.20 19.05 -2.34
C GLY A 755 -0.50 17.68 -2.96
N ILE A 756 -1.51 16.98 -2.45
CA ILE A 756 -1.98 15.70 -3.03
C ILE A 756 -2.42 15.90 -4.48
N GLY A 757 -3.22 16.94 -4.74
CA GLY A 757 -3.66 17.25 -6.10
C GLY A 757 -2.52 17.58 -7.05
N SER A 758 -1.45 18.23 -6.56
CA SER A 758 -0.25 18.50 -7.35
C SER A 758 0.55 17.24 -7.65
N ILE A 759 0.63 16.28 -6.72
CA ILE A 759 1.28 14.98 -6.99
C ILE A 759 0.54 14.23 -8.12
N ILE A 760 -0.80 14.23 -8.08
CA ILE A 760 -1.60 13.59 -9.13
C ILE A 760 -1.49 14.37 -10.44
N GLU A 761 -1.47 15.70 -10.40
CA GLU A 761 -1.27 16.54 -11.59
C GLU A 761 0.07 16.26 -12.27
N GLN A 762 1.17 16.13 -11.51
CA GLN A 762 2.49 15.79 -12.05
C GLN A 762 2.54 14.40 -12.69
N ALA A 763 1.65 13.48 -12.30
CA ALA A 763 1.49 12.17 -12.91
C ALA A 763 0.72 12.20 -14.25
N THR A 764 0.09 13.33 -14.59
CA THR A 764 -0.68 13.50 -15.84
C THR A 764 0.13 14.22 -16.93
N PRO A 765 -0.11 13.92 -18.22
CA PRO A 765 0.60 14.57 -19.30
C PRO A 765 0.14 16.03 -19.51
N PRO A 766 1.05 16.98 -19.83
CA PRO A 766 0.69 18.37 -20.14
C PRO A 766 -0.35 18.52 -21.27
N GLU A 767 -0.39 17.56 -22.20
CA GLU A 767 -1.36 17.48 -23.28
C GLU A 767 -2.80 17.42 -22.77
N LEU A 768 -3.05 16.73 -21.65
CA LEU A 768 -4.38 16.65 -21.04
C LEU A 768 -4.88 18.04 -20.62
N TRP A 769 -4.04 18.82 -19.93
CA TRP A 769 -4.42 20.15 -19.46
C TRP A 769 -4.69 21.13 -20.60
N ASN A 770 -3.86 21.08 -21.65
CA ASN A 770 -4.06 21.87 -22.86
C ASN A 770 -5.37 21.51 -23.59
N LEU A 771 -5.71 20.22 -23.66
CA LEU A 771 -6.97 19.76 -24.23
C LEU A 771 -8.16 20.19 -23.37
N LEU A 772 -8.11 19.97 -22.07
CA LEU A 772 -9.17 20.35 -21.13
C LEU A 772 -9.49 21.84 -21.20
N ALA A 773 -8.48 22.72 -21.26
CA ALA A 773 -8.70 24.16 -21.38
C ALA A 773 -9.47 24.53 -22.67
N ARG A 774 -9.13 23.88 -23.80
CA ARG A 774 -9.81 24.09 -25.09
C ARG A 774 -11.22 23.52 -25.10
N VAL A 775 -11.41 22.35 -24.50
CA VAL A 775 -12.71 21.68 -24.36
C VAL A 775 -13.64 22.49 -23.45
N ALA A 776 -13.12 23.01 -22.33
CA ALA A 776 -13.86 23.91 -21.44
C ALA A 776 -14.31 25.18 -22.19
N ALA A 777 -13.41 25.80 -22.96
CA ALA A 777 -13.76 26.97 -23.78
C ALA A 777 -14.84 26.66 -24.84
N ALA A 778 -14.82 25.46 -25.43
CA ALA A 778 -15.84 25.00 -26.38
C ALA A 778 -17.18 24.66 -25.71
N SER A 779 -17.14 24.27 -24.43
CA SER A 779 -18.33 23.92 -23.64
C SER A 779 -19.16 25.14 -23.21
N GLY A 780 -18.59 26.35 -23.26
CA GLY A 780 -19.28 27.59 -22.89
C GLY A 780 -19.46 27.74 -21.39
N ASP A 781 -20.68 28.11 -20.95
CA ASP A 781 -20.97 28.38 -19.52
C ASP A 781 -21.23 27.12 -18.68
N ARG A 782 -21.27 25.93 -19.30
CA ARG A 782 -21.45 24.66 -18.59
C ARG A 782 -20.09 24.00 -18.30
N PRO A 783 -19.97 23.24 -17.20
CA PRO A 783 -18.79 22.42 -16.99
C PRO A 783 -18.62 21.41 -18.16
N PRO A 784 -17.39 21.14 -18.61
CA PRO A 784 -17.11 20.10 -19.59
C PRO A 784 -17.37 18.73 -18.97
N THR A 785 -17.89 17.80 -19.78
CA THR A 785 -18.07 16.40 -19.41
C THR A 785 -16.80 15.61 -19.76
N VAL A 786 -16.20 14.98 -18.76
CA VAL A 786 -14.94 14.23 -18.92
C VAL A 786 -15.19 12.78 -18.57
N PHE A 787 -14.88 11.88 -19.50
CA PHE A 787 -14.99 10.44 -19.30
C PHE A 787 -13.61 9.79 -19.24
N ILE A 788 -13.23 9.27 -18.08
CA ILE A 788 -11.95 8.56 -17.91
C ILE A 788 -12.21 7.06 -17.98
N VAL A 789 -11.57 6.40 -18.94
CA VAL A 789 -11.63 4.95 -19.15
C VAL A 789 -10.24 4.38 -18.89
N SER A 790 -10.07 3.69 -17.77
CA SER A 790 -8.74 3.34 -17.24
C SER A 790 -8.59 1.85 -16.94
N GLN A 791 -7.41 1.28 -17.18
CA GLN A 791 -7.04 -0.05 -16.65
C GLN A 791 -6.70 0.00 -15.16
N ASP A 792 -6.41 1.20 -14.66
CA ASP A 792 -6.24 1.52 -13.25
C ASP A 792 -7.59 1.95 -12.60
N PRO A 793 -8.08 1.21 -11.58
CA PRO A 793 -9.23 1.63 -10.77
C PRO A 793 -8.85 2.48 -9.55
N PHE A 794 -7.57 2.67 -9.23
CA PHE A 794 -7.11 3.15 -7.93
C PHE A 794 -6.83 4.66 -7.91
N VAL A 795 -6.13 5.20 -8.92
CA VAL A 795 -5.64 6.58 -8.86
C VAL A 795 -6.82 7.57 -8.90
N PRO A 796 -6.95 8.49 -7.93
CA PRO A 796 -8.08 9.41 -7.83
C PRO A 796 -7.91 10.61 -8.78
N TRP A 797 -7.98 10.37 -10.09
CA TRP A 797 -7.75 11.40 -11.13
C TRP A 797 -8.62 12.67 -10.96
N GLU A 798 -9.79 12.55 -10.34
CA GLU A 798 -10.64 13.70 -10.01
C GLU A 798 -10.02 14.70 -9.01
N LEU A 799 -9.01 14.29 -8.25
CA LEU A 799 -8.29 15.13 -7.30
C LEU A 799 -7.08 15.82 -7.93
N ALA A 800 -6.79 15.60 -9.22
CA ALA A 800 -5.72 16.31 -9.91
C ALA A 800 -5.97 17.83 -9.85
N LEU A 801 -4.92 18.58 -9.49
CA LEU A 801 -5.00 20.04 -9.36
C LEU A 801 -5.08 20.69 -10.76
N VAL A 802 -6.04 21.60 -10.94
CA VAL A 802 -6.15 22.43 -12.14
C VAL A 802 -5.48 23.76 -11.85
N GLU A 803 -4.21 23.92 -12.25
CA GLU A 803 -3.40 25.10 -11.95
C GLU A 803 -4.10 26.42 -12.35
N THR A 804 -4.75 26.41 -13.52
CA THR A 804 -5.60 27.52 -13.98
C THR A 804 -7.05 27.05 -14.09
N PRO A 805 -7.86 27.21 -13.02
CA PRO A 805 -9.28 26.83 -13.02
C PRO A 805 -10.05 27.50 -14.16
N PHE A 806 -10.86 26.73 -14.87
CA PHE A 806 -11.75 27.24 -15.91
C PHE A 806 -13.06 27.82 -15.34
N ASP A 807 -13.46 27.39 -14.15
CA ASP A 807 -14.41 28.09 -13.28
C ASP A 807 -13.69 28.58 -12.00
N PRO A 808 -13.36 29.89 -11.92
CA PRO A 808 -12.68 30.47 -10.76
C PRO A 808 -13.48 30.40 -9.44
N LYS A 809 -14.80 30.19 -9.51
CA LYS A 809 -15.65 30.10 -8.31
C LYS A 809 -15.61 28.72 -7.67
N SER A 810 -15.21 27.70 -8.43
CA SER A 810 -15.11 26.32 -7.96
C SER A 810 -13.71 26.02 -7.41
N ALA A 811 -13.61 25.02 -6.53
CA ALA A 811 -12.33 24.51 -6.05
C ALA A 811 -11.42 24.05 -7.22
N PRO A 812 -10.08 24.18 -7.13
CA PRO A 812 -9.15 23.95 -8.25
C PRO A 812 -8.83 22.46 -8.47
N PHE A 813 -9.81 21.57 -8.34
CA PHE A 813 -9.65 20.13 -8.58
C PHE A 813 -10.39 19.72 -9.83
N LEU A 814 -9.86 18.77 -10.61
CA LEU A 814 -10.46 18.36 -11.88
C LEU A 814 -11.93 17.96 -11.71
N GLY A 815 -12.26 17.18 -10.68
CA GLY A 815 -13.62 16.76 -10.38
C GLY A 815 -14.54 17.86 -9.79
N ALA A 816 -14.02 19.03 -9.45
CA ALA A 816 -14.80 20.22 -9.09
C ALA A 816 -15.08 21.11 -10.31
N GLN A 817 -14.15 21.10 -11.26
CA GLN A 817 -14.18 21.91 -12.47
C GLN A 817 -14.97 21.23 -13.61
N ALA A 818 -14.88 19.90 -13.73
CA ALA A 818 -15.51 19.10 -14.78
C ALA A 818 -16.50 18.06 -14.23
N THR A 819 -17.56 17.78 -15.00
CA THR A 819 -18.49 16.67 -14.72
C THR A 819 -17.82 15.35 -15.11
N LEU A 820 -17.18 14.70 -14.14
CA LEU A 820 -16.28 13.57 -14.37
C LEU A 820 -16.92 12.22 -14.03
N GLY A 821 -16.85 11.27 -14.97
CA GLY A 821 -17.16 9.86 -14.76
C GLY A 821 -15.94 8.97 -15.02
N ARG A 822 -15.79 7.90 -14.24
CA ARG A 822 -14.71 6.91 -14.40
C ARG A 822 -15.26 5.56 -14.82
N TRP A 823 -14.52 4.81 -15.63
CA TRP A 823 -14.84 3.42 -15.94
C TRP A 823 -13.59 2.58 -15.99
N VAL A 824 -13.70 1.36 -15.46
CA VAL A 824 -12.61 0.39 -15.51
C VAL A 824 -12.67 -0.32 -16.86
N MET A 825 -11.55 -0.47 -17.55
CA MET A 825 -11.51 -1.21 -18.81
C MET A 825 -11.67 -2.72 -18.57
N PRO A 826 -12.34 -3.43 -19.49
CA PRO A 826 -12.34 -4.89 -19.47
C PRO A 826 -10.91 -5.42 -19.60
N ARG A 827 -10.52 -6.39 -18.77
CA ARG A 827 -9.22 -7.08 -18.91
C ARG A 827 -9.22 -8.03 -20.10
N PRO A 828 -8.06 -8.32 -20.72
CA PRO A 828 -7.96 -9.35 -21.75
C PRO A 828 -8.57 -10.67 -21.28
N GLY A 829 -9.42 -11.29 -22.10
CA GLY A 829 -10.11 -12.53 -21.69
C GLY A 829 -11.37 -12.31 -20.85
N LYS A 830 -11.80 -11.06 -20.65
CA LYS A 830 -13.05 -10.71 -19.94
C LYS A 830 -13.80 -9.63 -20.72
N ASN A 831 -15.11 -9.75 -20.79
CA ASN A 831 -15.99 -8.75 -21.42
C ASN A 831 -16.66 -7.83 -20.39
N ARG A 832 -16.07 -7.72 -19.18
CA ARG A 832 -16.62 -6.95 -18.07
C ARG A 832 -15.56 -6.12 -17.33
N PRO A 833 -15.94 -4.94 -16.79
CA PRO A 833 -17.27 -4.32 -16.94
C PRO A 833 -17.57 -3.95 -18.40
N GLU A 834 -18.85 -3.97 -18.78
CA GLU A 834 -19.24 -3.71 -20.19
C GLU A 834 -18.86 -2.29 -20.60
N LEU A 835 -18.43 -2.11 -21.85
CA LEU A 835 -18.15 -0.81 -22.44
C LEU A 835 -19.01 -0.62 -23.70
N PRO A 836 -19.74 0.50 -23.84
CA PRO A 836 -19.83 1.61 -22.89
C PRO A 836 -20.62 1.26 -21.60
N PRO A 837 -20.38 1.99 -20.49
CA PRO A 837 -21.30 1.97 -19.35
C PRO A 837 -22.71 2.44 -19.74
N LEU A 838 -23.69 2.10 -18.90
CA LEU A 838 -25.05 2.62 -19.04
C LEU A 838 -25.07 4.14 -18.85
N GLU A 839 -25.88 4.82 -19.67
CA GLU A 839 -26.11 6.27 -19.56
C GLU A 839 -27.47 6.58 -18.92
N ARG A 840 -28.32 5.58 -18.77
CA ARG A 840 -29.55 5.66 -17.98
C ARG A 840 -29.72 4.41 -17.15
N ARG A 841 -30.21 4.59 -15.93
CA ARG A 841 -30.70 3.52 -15.07
C ARG A 841 -32.04 3.93 -14.49
N THR A 842 -33.09 3.17 -14.79
CA THR A 842 -34.35 3.32 -14.07
C THR A 842 -34.16 2.78 -12.65
N VAL A 843 -34.54 3.55 -11.64
CA VAL A 843 -34.46 3.19 -10.22
C VAL A 843 -35.86 3.23 -9.64
N ASP A 844 -36.65 2.22 -9.92
CA ASP A 844 -38.01 2.08 -9.39
C ASP A 844 -37.99 1.25 -8.09
N SER A 845 -37.20 0.18 -8.06
CA SER A 845 -36.87 -0.59 -6.86
C SER A 845 -35.53 -0.14 -6.26
N MET A 846 -35.50 0.16 -4.96
CA MET A 846 -34.28 0.53 -4.24
C MET A 846 -34.21 -0.30 -2.97
N ALA A 847 -33.03 -0.79 -2.62
CA ALA A 847 -32.76 -1.46 -1.35
C ALA A 847 -31.78 -0.65 -0.52
N VAL A 848 -31.92 -0.72 0.80
CA VAL A 848 -30.98 -0.13 1.75
C VAL A 848 -30.56 -1.16 2.79
N MET A 849 -29.25 -1.31 2.95
CA MET A 849 -28.62 -2.21 3.90
C MET A 849 -27.80 -1.37 4.89
N CYS A 850 -28.15 -1.43 6.16
CA CYS A 850 -27.50 -0.66 7.22
C CYS A 850 -26.90 -1.60 8.26
N GLY A 851 -25.58 -1.52 8.48
CA GLY A 851 -24.91 -2.20 9.59
C GLY A 851 -25.36 -1.60 10.93
N ARG A 852 -25.96 -2.42 11.79
CA ARG A 852 -26.40 -2.03 13.13
C ARG A 852 -25.51 -2.69 14.18
N TYR A 853 -24.68 -1.89 14.83
CA TYR A 853 -23.69 -2.38 15.79
C TYR A 853 -24.13 -2.08 17.23
N PRO A 854 -23.79 -2.93 18.21
CA PRO A 854 -24.07 -2.65 19.62
C PRO A 854 -23.40 -1.36 20.09
N ALA A 855 -24.11 -0.55 20.88
CA ALA A 855 -23.63 0.75 21.35
C ALA A 855 -22.36 0.67 22.22
N ASP A 856 -22.10 -0.48 22.82
CA ASP A 856 -20.96 -0.80 23.67
C ASP A 856 -19.88 -1.65 22.98
N HIS A 857 -19.97 -1.86 21.65
CA HIS A 857 -18.98 -2.63 20.92
C HIS A 857 -17.70 -1.83 20.66
N PHE A 858 -16.60 -2.24 21.32
CA PHE A 858 -15.35 -1.49 21.35
C PHE A 858 -14.71 -1.21 19.96
N ARG A 859 -14.78 -2.16 19.03
CA ARG A 859 -14.17 -2.01 17.69
C ARG A 859 -15.12 -1.43 16.64
N TRP A 860 -16.43 -1.60 16.82
CA TRP A 860 -17.46 -1.30 15.83
C TRP A 860 -18.49 -0.39 16.48
N THR A 861 -18.18 0.90 16.53
CA THR A 861 -19.03 1.89 17.16
C THR A 861 -20.34 2.01 16.42
N ARG A 862 -21.44 2.20 17.15
CA ARG A 862 -22.74 2.45 16.52
C ARG A 862 -22.68 3.70 15.62
N LEU A 863 -23.16 3.55 14.38
CA LEU A 863 -23.28 4.60 13.38
C LEU A 863 -24.72 5.14 13.38
N GLU A 864 -25.01 6.09 14.25
CA GLU A 864 -26.37 6.63 14.43
C GLU A 864 -26.86 7.36 13.18
N HIS A 865 -25.98 8.04 12.45
CA HIS A 865 -26.34 8.75 11.23
C HIS A 865 -26.55 7.80 10.05
N ALA A 866 -25.80 6.70 9.94
CA ALA A 866 -26.11 5.62 9.01
C ALA A 866 -27.51 5.03 9.24
N GLU A 867 -27.92 4.86 10.50
CA GLU A 867 -29.28 4.39 10.82
C GLU A 867 -30.35 5.42 10.42
N HIS A 868 -30.10 6.71 10.62
CA HIS A 868 -30.99 7.80 10.19
C HIS A 868 -31.05 7.92 8.66
N GLU A 869 -29.91 7.85 7.98
CA GLU A 869 -29.80 7.83 6.52
C GLU A 869 -30.63 6.69 5.92
N ALA A 870 -30.49 5.47 6.47
CA ALA A 870 -31.27 4.33 6.02
C ALA A 870 -32.78 4.50 6.26
N ALA A 871 -33.18 5.14 7.36
CA ALA A 871 -34.59 5.47 7.62
C ALA A 871 -35.12 6.51 6.62
N GLU A 872 -34.34 7.55 6.29
CA GLU A 872 -34.72 8.56 5.31
C GLU A 872 -34.89 7.98 3.90
N LEU A 873 -34.03 7.05 3.49
CA LEU A 873 -34.17 6.37 2.20
C LEU A 873 -35.44 5.49 2.14
N GLN A 874 -35.78 4.80 3.23
CA GLN A 874 -37.03 4.06 3.35
C GLN A 874 -38.26 4.97 3.28
N GLU A 875 -38.22 6.10 3.97
CA GLU A 875 -39.35 7.03 4.03
C GLU A 875 -39.54 7.76 2.70
N ARG A 876 -38.47 8.36 2.17
CA ARG A 876 -38.52 9.27 1.01
C ARG A 876 -38.59 8.53 -0.32
N TYR A 877 -37.80 7.47 -0.48
CA TYR A 877 -37.67 6.71 -1.72
C TYR A 877 -38.23 5.30 -1.64
N THR A 878 -38.99 4.96 -0.58
CA THR A 878 -39.58 3.63 -0.41
C THR A 878 -38.55 2.51 -0.55
N ALA A 879 -37.31 2.76 -0.13
CA ALA A 879 -36.26 1.75 -0.20
C ALA A 879 -36.63 0.55 0.68
N GLU A 880 -36.45 -0.66 0.18
CA GLU A 880 -36.64 -1.90 0.93
C GLU A 880 -35.49 -2.08 1.92
N PRO A 881 -35.76 -2.22 3.23
CA PRO A 881 -34.71 -2.50 4.20
C PRO A 881 -34.26 -3.95 4.07
N LEU A 882 -32.96 -4.15 3.79
CA LEU A 882 -32.29 -5.43 3.86
C LEU A 882 -31.47 -5.50 5.15
N GLU A 883 -31.48 -6.65 5.82
CA GLU A 883 -30.61 -6.86 6.96
C GLU A 883 -29.16 -6.88 6.49
N ALA A 884 -28.27 -6.14 7.16
CA ALA A 884 -26.85 -6.21 6.87
C ALA A 884 -26.26 -7.50 7.46
N ASN A 885 -26.41 -8.59 6.71
CA ASN A 885 -25.86 -9.92 6.97
C ASN A 885 -25.56 -10.64 5.64
N LEU A 886 -24.82 -11.75 5.72
CA LEU A 886 -24.39 -12.50 4.54
C LEU A 886 -25.56 -13.03 3.70
N GLY A 887 -26.63 -13.51 4.35
CA GLY A 887 -27.79 -14.07 3.64
C GLY A 887 -28.45 -13.04 2.72
N SER A 888 -28.80 -11.87 3.27
CA SER A 888 -29.47 -10.80 2.51
C SER A 888 -28.57 -10.22 1.42
N MET A 889 -27.25 -10.17 1.65
CA MET A 889 -26.30 -9.75 0.63
C MET A 889 -26.23 -10.76 -0.52
N LEU A 890 -26.18 -12.06 -0.23
CA LEU A 890 -26.20 -13.10 -1.26
C LEU A 890 -27.53 -13.11 -2.04
N ASP A 891 -28.66 -12.91 -1.35
CA ASP A 891 -29.97 -12.79 -1.99
C ASP A 891 -30.04 -11.57 -2.93
N PHE A 892 -29.42 -10.45 -2.55
CA PHE A 892 -29.30 -9.29 -3.43
C PHE A 892 -28.42 -9.57 -4.66
N LEU A 893 -27.32 -10.31 -4.50
CA LEU A 893 -26.39 -10.64 -5.57
C LEU A 893 -26.94 -11.71 -6.53
N ASP A 894 -27.93 -12.50 -6.10
CA ASP A 894 -28.60 -13.48 -6.95
C ASP A 894 -29.23 -12.80 -8.17
N LYS A 895 -29.18 -13.50 -9.31
CA LYS A 895 -29.78 -13.09 -10.59
C LYS A 895 -31.29 -12.89 -10.53
N THR A 896 -31.96 -13.41 -9.50
CA THR A 896 -33.39 -13.20 -9.28
C THR A 896 -33.72 -11.86 -8.63
N SER A 897 -32.73 -11.14 -8.09
CA SER A 897 -32.93 -9.83 -7.49
C SER A 897 -33.38 -8.81 -8.55
N GLU A 898 -34.50 -8.15 -8.29
CA GLU A 898 -35.07 -7.07 -9.13
C GLU A 898 -34.71 -5.67 -8.60
N THR A 899 -33.76 -5.58 -7.68
CA THR A 899 -33.36 -4.32 -7.03
C THR A 899 -32.60 -3.42 -8.00
N ASP A 900 -33.09 -2.20 -8.25
CA ASP A 900 -32.45 -1.31 -9.22
C ASP A 900 -31.30 -0.47 -8.67
N ALA A 901 -31.31 -0.21 -7.37
CA ALA A 901 -30.21 0.44 -6.67
C ALA A 901 -30.04 -0.15 -5.26
N LEU A 902 -28.79 -0.35 -4.85
CA LEU A 902 -28.43 -0.72 -3.48
C LEU A 902 -27.67 0.42 -2.83
N HIS A 903 -28.15 0.84 -1.67
CA HIS A 903 -27.40 1.66 -0.74
C HIS A 903 -26.90 0.81 0.43
N PHE A 904 -25.60 0.79 0.67
CA PHE A 904 -25.00 0.15 1.85
C PHE A 904 -24.37 1.20 2.75
N ALA A 905 -24.72 1.21 4.04
CA ALA A 905 -24.09 2.05 5.06
C ALA A 905 -23.55 1.19 6.22
N GLY A 906 -22.28 1.35 6.57
CA GLY A 906 -21.64 0.52 7.60
C GLY A 906 -20.14 0.71 7.74
N HIS A 907 -19.47 -0.19 8.46
CA HIS A 907 -18.02 -0.20 8.53
C HIS A 907 -17.42 -1.06 7.41
N ALA A 908 -16.15 -0.82 7.09
CA ALA A 908 -15.36 -1.65 6.19
C ALA A 908 -13.90 -1.68 6.64
N ILE A 909 -13.25 -2.83 6.49
CA ILE A 909 -11.79 -3.01 6.67
C ILE A 909 -11.17 -3.36 5.32
N HIS A 910 -9.96 -2.84 5.06
CA HIS A 910 -9.10 -3.39 4.01
C HIS A 910 -7.82 -3.96 4.59
N ASP A 911 -7.72 -5.28 4.61
CA ASP A 911 -6.46 -5.97 4.85
C ASP A 911 -6.45 -7.26 4.02
N PRO A 912 -5.82 -7.27 2.83
CA PRO A 912 -5.74 -8.44 1.95
C PRO A 912 -5.11 -9.68 2.58
N ASN A 913 -4.47 -9.55 3.74
CA ASN A 913 -3.84 -10.62 4.49
C ASN A 913 -4.65 -11.08 5.71
N SER A 914 -5.79 -10.45 6.00
CA SER A 914 -6.65 -10.76 7.15
C SER A 914 -7.98 -11.41 6.71
N PRO A 915 -8.51 -12.37 7.49
CA PRO A 915 -9.88 -12.87 7.31
C PRO A 915 -10.96 -11.81 7.61
N GLU A 916 -10.58 -10.68 8.19
CA GLU A 916 -11.47 -9.57 8.53
C GLU A 916 -11.57 -8.53 7.39
N ASN A 917 -11.12 -8.87 6.19
CA ASN A 917 -11.20 -7.99 5.02
C ASN A 917 -12.66 -7.84 4.53
N GLY A 918 -13.11 -6.60 4.32
CA GLY A 918 -14.35 -6.31 3.62
C GLY A 918 -15.38 -5.50 4.40
N LEU A 919 -16.64 -5.55 3.98
CA LEU A 919 -17.75 -4.85 4.65
C LEU A 919 -18.08 -5.57 5.96
N VAL A 920 -18.32 -4.81 7.02
CA VAL A 920 -18.74 -5.36 8.32
C VAL A 920 -20.26 -5.38 8.40
N PHE A 921 -20.81 -6.53 8.74
CA PHE A 921 -22.24 -6.73 8.91
C PHE A 921 -22.68 -6.58 10.37
N SER A 922 -24.00 -6.52 10.59
CA SER A 922 -24.60 -6.32 11.91
C SER A 922 -24.30 -7.47 12.87
N ASP A 923 -24.05 -8.66 12.34
CA ASP A 923 -23.63 -9.86 13.08
C ASP A 923 -22.10 -9.94 13.28
N LEU A 924 -21.38 -8.86 12.95
CA LEU A 924 -19.93 -8.73 13.02
C LEU A 924 -19.16 -9.68 12.11
N THR A 925 -19.84 -10.27 11.13
CA THR A 925 -19.19 -10.99 10.04
C THR A 925 -18.66 -10.01 8.99
N PHE A 926 -17.71 -10.50 8.19
CA PHE A 926 -17.07 -9.73 7.13
C PHE A 926 -17.50 -10.29 5.77
N PHE A 927 -17.80 -9.39 4.84
CA PHE A 927 -18.12 -9.72 3.47
C PHE A 927 -17.00 -9.23 2.56
N ASP A 928 -16.35 -10.14 1.83
CA ASP A 928 -15.22 -9.81 0.96
C ASP A 928 -15.70 -9.52 -0.47
N SER A 929 -15.09 -8.52 -1.11
CA SER A 929 -15.31 -8.17 -2.52
C SER A 929 -15.14 -9.34 -3.50
N ILE A 930 -14.30 -10.34 -3.18
CA ILE A 930 -14.11 -11.55 -3.99
C ILE A 930 -15.42 -12.32 -4.15
N GLN A 931 -16.32 -12.27 -3.16
CA GLN A 931 -17.62 -12.92 -3.24
C GLN A 931 -18.50 -12.26 -4.33
N VAL A 932 -18.38 -10.94 -4.53
CA VAL A 932 -19.09 -10.22 -5.60
C VAL A 932 -18.53 -10.58 -6.99
N LEU A 933 -17.22 -10.84 -7.11
CA LEU A 933 -16.59 -11.22 -8.39
C LEU A 933 -17.11 -12.56 -8.96
N GLY A 934 -17.66 -13.42 -8.11
CA GLY A 934 -18.29 -14.67 -8.51
C GLY A 934 -19.68 -14.50 -9.14
N GLU A 935 -20.27 -13.32 -9.01
CA GLU A 935 -21.68 -13.08 -9.30
C GLU A 935 -21.92 -12.34 -10.63
N GLN A 936 -23.18 -12.34 -11.06
CA GLN A 936 -23.62 -11.59 -12.23
C GLN A 936 -24.98 -10.98 -11.93
N LEU A 937 -25.02 -9.66 -11.79
CA LEU A 937 -26.21 -8.90 -11.45
C LEU A 937 -27.09 -8.79 -12.70
N ALA A 938 -28.27 -9.39 -12.67
CA ALA A 938 -29.15 -9.48 -13.83
C ALA A 938 -29.71 -8.11 -14.25
N VAL A 939 -30.10 -7.29 -13.27
CA VAL A 939 -30.75 -5.99 -13.52
C VAL A 939 -29.77 -4.82 -13.64
N ARG A 940 -28.46 -5.02 -13.43
CA ARG A 940 -27.43 -3.98 -13.50
C ARG A 940 -27.68 -2.80 -12.54
N PRO A 941 -27.72 -3.05 -11.21
CA PRO A 941 -28.09 -2.04 -10.23
C PRO A 941 -27.07 -0.91 -10.13
N PHE A 942 -27.53 0.26 -9.66
CA PHE A 942 -26.65 1.32 -9.19
C PHE A 942 -26.25 1.05 -7.73
N ILE A 943 -24.97 1.16 -7.40
CA ILE A 943 -24.46 0.85 -6.06
C ILE A 943 -23.93 2.13 -5.40
N PHE A 944 -24.39 2.40 -4.19
CA PHE A 944 -23.85 3.45 -3.33
C PHE A 944 -23.29 2.80 -2.06
N LEU A 945 -21.99 2.88 -1.85
CA LEU A 945 -21.30 2.36 -0.68
C LEU A 945 -20.92 3.53 0.23
N ASN A 946 -21.63 3.68 1.33
CA ASN A 946 -21.30 4.58 2.42
C ASN A 946 -20.61 3.78 3.54
N ALA A 947 -19.43 3.24 3.23
CA ALA A 947 -18.73 2.37 4.16
C ALA A 947 -17.25 2.71 4.25
N CYS A 948 -16.81 3.29 5.38
CA CYS A 948 -15.41 3.46 5.77
C CYS A 948 -15.27 3.74 7.28
N GLN A 949 -14.18 3.23 7.88
CA GLN A 949 -13.66 3.35 9.26
C GLN A 949 -14.43 2.72 10.42
N SER A 950 -13.79 1.77 11.11
CA SER A 950 -13.75 1.70 12.58
C SER A 950 -12.59 2.53 13.12
N GLY A 951 -12.85 3.31 14.17
CA GLY A 951 -11.92 4.26 14.80
C GLY A 951 -10.72 3.66 15.54
N VAL A 952 -9.95 2.74 14.96
CA VAL A 952 -8.67 2.28 15.52
C VAL A 952 -7.65 2.01 14.40
N GLY A 953 -6.75 2.97 14.18
CA GLY A 953 -5.32 2.77 13.89
C GLY A 953 -4.80 1.80 12.81
N TYR A 954 -5.59 1.23 11.89
CA TYR A 954 -5.06 0.37 10.83
C TYR A 954 -5.54 0.79 9.44
N THR A 955 -4.53 1.04 8.59
CA THR A 955 -4.51 1.20 7.12
C THR A 955 -5.86 1.25 6.43
N VAL A 956 -6.17 2.43 5.92
CA VAL A 956 -7.32 2.70 5.08
C VAL A 956 -7.00 2.29 3.63
N LEU A 957 -8.05 1.83 2.94
CA LEU A 957 -8.27 1.87 1.49
C LEU A 957 -7.68 0.80 0.59
N GLY A 958 -8.64 -0.03 0.22
CA GLY A 958 -8.65 -0.95 -0.92
C GLY A 958 -9.91 -1.82 -0.85
N SER A 959 -10.67 -1.81 0.26
CA SER A 959 -11.94 -2.52 0.39
C SER A 959 -12.97 -1.92 -0.57
N CYS A 960 -13.21 -0.60 -0.50
CA CYS A 960 -14.12 0.08 -1.43
C CYS A 960 -13.61 0.06 -2.87
N ALA A 961 -12.30 0.23 -3.13
CA ALA A 961 -11.77 0.10 -4.49
C ALA A 961 -11.93 -1.32 -5.05
N GLY A 962 -11.69 -2.35 -4.22
CA GLY A 962 -11.95 -3.75 -4.53
C GLY A 962 -13.43 -4.03 -4.76
N PHE A 963 -14.32 -3.46 -3.94
CA PHE A 963 -15.77 -3.56 -4.10
C PHE A 963 -16.28 -2.83 -5.34
N VAL A 964 -15.77 -1.64 -5.63
CA VAL A 964 -16.07 -0.90 -6.87
C VAL A 964 -15.74 -1.78 -8.07
N GLY A 965 -14.50 -2.28 -8.16
CA GLY A 965 -14.08 -3.18 -9.22
C GLY A 965 -14.95 -4.43 -9.31
N ALA A 966 -15.30 -5.02 -8.16
CA ALA A 966 -16.11 -6.23 -8.10
C ALA A 966 -17.56 -6.01 -8.54
N PHE A 967 -18.23 -4.94 -8.10
CA PHE A 967 -19.60 -4.60 -8.51
C PHE A 967 -19.67 -4.22 -9.99
N LEU A 968 -18.70 -3.44 -10.49
CA LEU A 968 -18.60 -3.13 -11.92
C LEU A 968 -18.44 -4.42 -12.73
N PHE A 969 -17.56 -5.32 -12.29
CA PHE A 969 -17.37 -6.63 -12.92
C PHE A 969 -18.61 -7.52 -12.83
N ALA A 970 -19.36 -7.46 -11.74
CA ALA A 970 -20.63 -8.18 -11.58
C ALA A 970 -21.76 -7.61 -12.46
N GLY A 971 -21.62 -6.37 -12.94
CA GLY A 971 -22.52 -5.74 -13.92
C GLY A 971 -23.27 -4.49 -13.44
N ALA A 972 -22.85 -3.87 -12.33
CA ALA A 972 -23.46 -2.64 -11.83
C ALA A 972 -23.47 -1.51 -12.89
N SER A 973 -24.53 -0.70 -12.91
CA SER A 973 -24.65 0.45 -13.83
C SER A 973 -23.74 1.61 -13.45
N GLY A 974 -23.37 1.68 -12.17
CA GLY A 974 -22.41 2.63 -11.63
C GLY A 974 -22.22 2.41 -10.14
N VAL A 975 -21.09 2.85 -9.61
CA VAL A 975 -20.72 2.72 -8.20
C VAL A 975 -20.25 4.07 -7.66
N VAL A 976 -20.78 4.47 -6.51
CA VAL A 976 -20.28 5.61 -5.72
C VAL A 976 -19.74 5.06 -4.40
N ALA A 977 -18.52 5.45 -4.04
CA ALA A 977 -17.88 5.01 -2.81
C ALA A 977 -16.89 6.08 -2.29
N PRO A 978 -16.65 6.17 -0.98
CA PRO A 978 -15.63 7.03 -0.41
C PRO A 978 -14.22 6.48 -0.70
N PHE A 979 -13.29 7.41 -0.89
CA PHE A 979 -11.86 7.23 -1.07
C PHE A 979 -11.07 7.47 0.21
N TRP A 980 -11.72 7.82 1.32
CA TRP A 980 -11.16 7.74 2.66
C TRP A 980 -12.26 7.78 3.70
N SER A 981 -11.88 7.64 4.97
CA SER A 981 -12.83 7.68 6.06
C SER A 981 -13.62 8.98 6.10
N VAL A 982 -14.94 8.85 6.17
CA VAL A 982 -15.85 9.97 6.33
C VAL A 982 -16.60 9.78 7.64
N ASN A 983 -16.62 10.84 8.47
CA ASN A 983 -17.42 10.83 9.69
C ASN A 983 -18.90 10.58 9.35
N ASP A 984 -19.55 9.73 10.17
CA ASP A 984 -20.92 9.24 10.00
C ASP A 984 -21.94 10.34 9.66
N ALA A 985 -21.93 11.48 10.38
CA ALA A 985 -22.84 12.59 10.13
C ALA A 985 -22.65 13.22 8.74
N ALA A 986 -21.40 13.43 8.34
CA ALA A 986 -21.08 14.01 7.05
C ALA A 986 -21.34 13.03 5.89
N ALA A 987 -21.23 11.73 6.15
CA ALA A 987 -21.58 10.66 5.23
C ALA A 987 -23.08 10.67 4.90
N GLN A 988 -23.93 10.75 5.94
CA GLN A 988 -25.38 10.95 5.78
C GLN A 988 -25.71 12.18 4.94
N ASP A 989 -25.07 13.32 5.24
CA ASP A 989 -25.31 14.55 4.49
C ASP A 989 -24.91 14.42 3.01
N ILE A 990 -23.85 13.67 2.69
CA ILE A 990 -23.47 13.37 1.29
C ILE A 990 -24.52 12.53 0.60
N ALA A 991 -24.95 11.42 1.21
CA ALA A 991 -25.93 10.54 0.59
C ALA A 991 -27.28 11.24 0.38
N ARG A 992 -27.74 12.01 1.36
CA ARG A 992 -28.98 12.81 1.26
C ARG A 992 -28.89 13.81 0.10
N ASP A 993 -27.80 14.56 0.04
CA ASP A 993 -27.58 15.55 -1.02
C ASP A 993 -27.45 14.91 -2.40
N PHE A 994 -26.75 13.77 -2.47
CA PHE A 994 -26.57 12.97 -3.68
C PHE A 994 -27.91 12.49 -4.23
N TYR A 995 -28.73 11.80 -3.43
CA TYR A 995 -29.99 11.23 -3.92
C TYR A 995 -31.02 12.29 -4.27
N ARG A 996 -31.05 13.42 -3.54
CA ARG A 996 -31.91 14.56 -3.90
C ARG A 996 -31.58 15.05 -5.31
N GLN A 997 -30.29 15.30 -5.57
CA GLN A 997 -29.83 15.75 -6.89
C GLN A 997 -30.06 14.68 -7.97
N ALA A 998 -29.73 13.42 -7.69
CA ALA A 998 -29.74 12.36 -8.69
C ALA A 998 -31.15 11.87 -9.04
N LEU A 999 -32.04 11.70 -8.05
CA LEU A 999 -33.37 11.11 -8.24
C LEU A 999 -34.49 12.15 -8.36
N GLU A 1000 -34.36 13.34 -7.74
CA GLU A 1000 -35.41 14.37 -7.78
C GLU A 1000 -35.12 15.46 -8.81
N GLU A 1001 -33.88 15.93 -8.88
CA GLU A 1001 -33.46 17.00 -9.81
C GLU A 1001 -32.99 16.45 -11.16
N ASN A 1002 -32.90 15.12 -11.32
CA ASN A 1002 -32.45 14.42 -12.53
C ASN A 1002 -31.05 14.87 -12.99
N ILE A 1003 -30.16 15.12 -12.02
CA ILE A 1003 -28.76 15.46 -12.23
C ILE A 1003 -27.95 14.15 -12.32
N SER A 1004 -26.89 14.09 -13.14
CA SER A 1004 -26.05 12.89 -13.13
C SER A 1004 -25.32 12.71 -11.80
N PRO A 1005 -25.04 11.47 -11.37
CA PRO A 1005 -24.15 11.21 -10.24
C PRO A 1005 -22.82 11.97 -10.34
N ALA A 1006 -22.23 12.05 -11.54
CA ALA A 1006 -21.01 12.82 -11.80
C ALA A 1006 -21.17 14.32 -11.48
N GLU A 1007 -22.26 14.95 -11.90
CA GLU A 1007 -22.49 16.39 -11.66
C GLU A 1007 -22.88 16.67 -10.20
N ALA A 1008 -23.60 15.76 -9.55
CA ALA A 1008 -23.91 15.85 -8.12
C ALA A 1008 -22.62 15.86 -7.28
N LEU A 1009 -21.68 14.96 -7.57
CA LEU A 1009 -20.38 14.96 -6.91
C LEU A 1009 -19.52 16.17 -7.31
N ARG A 1010 -19.60 16.64 -8.56
CA ARG A 1010 -18.88 17.87 -8.97
C ARG A 1010 -19.32 19.08 -8.15
N ARG A 1011 -20.63 19.28 -7.98
CA ARG A 1011 -21.19 20.37 -7.15
C ARG A 1011 -20.70 20.30 -5.71
N ARG A 1012 -20.63 19.08 -5.15
CA ARG A 1012 -20.09 18.86 -3.80
C ARG A 1012 -18.60 19.20 -3.71
N ARG A 1013 -17.79 18.79 -4.69
CA ARG A 1013 -16.36 19.12 -4.73
C ARG A 1013 -16.11 20.61 -4.96
N ALA A 1014 -16.96 21.27 -5.74
CA ALA A 1014 -16.85 22.70 -6.03
C ALA A 1014 -16.95 23.60 -4.78
N SER A 1015 -17.66 23.15 -3.73
CA SER A 1015 -17.76 23.88 -2.46
C SER A 1015 -16.60 23.65 -1.49
N PHE A 1016 -15.59 22.84 -1.85
CA PHE A 1016 -14.42 22.64 -0.99
C PHE A 1016 -13.61 23.94 -0.86
N GLY A 1017 -13.39 24.38 0.39
CA GLY A 1017 -12.67 25.63 0.68
C GLY A 1017 -13.39 26.88 0.20
N LYS A 1018 -14.73 26.83 0.06
CA LYS A 1018 -15.58 27.96 -0.36
C LYS A 1018 -16.67 28.22 0.66
N ASP A 1019 -16.97 29.49 0.95
CA ASP A 1019 -18.16 29.89 1.70
C ASP A 1019 -19.43 29.90 0.82
N ALA A 1020 -20.59 30.22 1.42
CA ALA A 1020 -21.86 30.27 0.71
C ALA A 1020 -21.92 31.34 -0.39
N ASP A 1021 -21.07 32.37 -0.31
CA ASP A 1021 -20.96 33.45 -1.29
C ASP A 1021 -19.90 33.13 -2.38
N GLY A 1022 -19.17 32.02 -2.24
CA GLY A 1022 -18.14 31.53 -3.16
C GLY A 1022 -16.73 32.10 -2.89
N ASN A 1023 -16.49 32.72 -1.73
CA ASN A 1023 -15.16 33.20 -1.35
C ASN A 1023 -14.30 32.07 -0.78
N ASP A 1024 -12.98 32.17 -0.97
CA ASP A 1024 -12.03 31.21 -0.43
C ASP A 1024 -12.00 31.26 1.11
N ILE A 1025 -12.15 30.09 1.73
CA ILE A 1025 -12.01 29.87 3.17
C ILE A 1025 -11.08 28.68 3.42
N GLU A 1026 -10.42 28.66 4.58
CA GLU A 1026 -9.66 27.47 4.97
C GLU A 1026 -10.65 26.33 5.25
N PRO A 1027 -10.52 25.18 4.57
CA PRO A 1027 -11.42 24.06 4.77
C PRO A 1027 -11.15 23.42 6.14
N ASP A 1028 -12.23 23.16 6.87
CA ASP A 1028 -12.23 22.42 8.14
C ASP A 1028 -12.33 20.90 7.92
N SER A 1029 -12.71 20.46 6.72
CA SER A 1029 -12.85 19.05 6.37
C SER A 1029 -12.60 18.76 4.88
N ALA A 1030 -12.02 17.59 4.58
CA ALA A 1030 -11.83 17.09 3.23
C ALA A 1030 -13.06 16.35 2.68
N VAL A 1031 -14.15 16.27 3.45
CA VAL A 1031 -15.29 15.41 3.14
C VAL A 1031 -15.92 15.68 1.76
N ASN A 1032 -15.85 16.94 1.29
CA ASN A 1032 -16.35 17.34 -0.02
C ASN A 1032 -15.61 16.68 -1.19
N LEU A 1033 -14.39 16.20 -0.96
CA LEU A 1033 -13.52 15.54 -1.94
C LEU A 1033 -13.49 14.01 -1.78
N ALA A 1034 -14.17 13.47 -0.77
CA ALA A 1034 -13.98 12.08 -0.35
C ALA A 1034 -14.55 11.04 -1.31
N TYR A 1035 -15.63 11.33 -2.04
CA TYR A 1035 -16.31 10.32 -2.84
C TYR A 1035 -15.80 10.22 -4.27
N GLN A 1036 -15.80 9.02 -4.83
CA GLN A 1036 -15.52 8.73 -6.24
C GLN A 1036 -16.77 8.20 -6.93
N PHE A 1037 -16.86 8.39 -8.24
CA PHE A 1037 -17.94 7.86 -9.07
C PHE A 1037 -17.39 7.09 -10.26
N PHE A 1038 -17.78 5.83 -10.35
CA PHE A 1038 -17.53 4.95 -11.47
C PHE A 1038 -18.82 4.75 -12.25
N GLY A 1039 -18.88 5.33 -13.45
CA GLY A 1039 -20.04 5.31 -14.34
C GLY A 1039 -19.85 6.31 -15.46
N HIS A 1040 -20.78 6.31 -16.41
CA HIS A 1040 -20.79 7.30 -17.48
C HIS A 1040 -21.00 8.72 -16.89
N PRO A 1041 -20.28 9.78 -17.33
CA PRO A 1041 -20.49 11.14 -16.82
C PRO A 1041 -21.91 11.65 -17.05
N ASN A 1042 -22.58 11.14 -18.09
CA ASN A 1042 -23.97 11.48 -18.40
C ASN A 1042 -25.00 10.52 -17.79
N LEU A 1043 -24.60 9.52 -16.96
CA LEU A 1043 -25.52 8.58 -16.33
C LEU A 1043 -26.68 9.32 -15.64
N ARG A 1044 -27.92 8.97 -15.97
CA ARG A 1044 -29.13 9.47 -15.30
C ARG A 1044 -29.82 8.36 -14.53
N LEU A 1045 -30.08 8.61 -13.24
CA LEU A 1045 -30.89 7.75 -12.40
C LEU A 1045 -32.34 8.23 -12.48
N VAL A 1046 -33.17 7.53 -13.25
CA VAL A 1046 -34.56 7.95 -13.49
C VAL A 1046 -35.48 7.16 -12.59
N ARG A 1047 -36.27 7.84 -11.77
CA ARG A 1047 -37.25 7.21 -10.89
C ARG A 1047 -38.66 7.55 -11.35
N ASN A 1048 -39.46 6.53 -11.65
CA ASN A 1048 -40.89 6.65 -11.95
C ASN A 1048 -41.75 6.34 -10.71
N ALA A 1049 -41.22 5.53 -9.79
CA ALA A 1049 -41.85 5.24 -8.52
C ALA A 1049 -42.04 6.52 -7.65
N PRO A 1050 -43.09 6.57 -6.81
CA PRO A 1050 -43.41 7.78 -6.04
C PRO A 1050 -42.29 8.19 -5.09
N ILE A 1051 -42.03 9.49 -5.02
CA ILE A 1051 -41.18 10.13 -4.02
C ILE A 1051 -42.12 10.75 -2.97
N LYS A 1052 -41.95 10.38 -1.70
CA LYS A 1052 -42.80 10.93 -0.63
C LYS A 1052 -42.31 12.31 -0.20
N GLU A 1053 -43.24 13.22 0.09
CA GLU A 1053 -42.91 14.51 0.70
C GLU A 1053 -42.21 14.28 2.05
N ALA A 1054 -41.17 15.08 2.32
CA ALA A 1054 -40.46 15.02 3.60
C ALA A 1054 -41.46 15.32 4.73
N ILE A 1055 -41.63 14.38 5.67
CA ILE A 1055 -42.32 14.70 6.92
C ILE A 1055 -41.33 15.59 7.69
N HIS A 1056 -41.55 16.91 7.69
CA HIS A 1056 -40.82 17.80 8.58
C HIS A 1056 -41.07 17.34 10.03
N ALA A 1057 -40.07 16.69 10.62
CA ALA A 1057 -40.01 16.34 12.03
C ALA A 1057 -39.06 17.30 12.75
#